data_AF-A0A8H5H4U2-F1
#
_entry.id   AF-A0A8H5H4U2-F1
#
_cell.length_a   1.000
_cell.length_b   1.000
_cell.length_c   1.000
_cell.angle_alpha   90.00
_cell.angle_beta   90.00
_cell.angle_gamma   90.00
#
_symmetry.space_group_name_H-M   'P 1'
#
loop_
_entity.id
_entity.type
_entity.pdbx_description
1 polymer ?
#
loop_
_entity_poly.entity_id
_entity_poly.type
_entity_poly.pdbx_seq_one_letter_code
_entity_poly.pdbx_strand_id
1 'polypeptide(L)'
;MATLGNTIGAAFLGTVFAAVLYGVTNLQVYLYFQNYRNDWRVQKYSVALLWVLDTIHLSLTIAAVYHYLIDSFGILAALELVAWAFKLQIAINVIIICVVQTLYAIRVWKLGRHYQRIWPILVAVVVASGYAIGIILAVKTYNIKTFADLDEMSWVVYASFSWSTGIDIVIATAMCFYLIRSKSGFSGTNNKIMIIIRMTLISGFLTSACSLAALITYAAMPYNLVFLGIEFLLTKLYINSFLAMLNARQSVRDRDTSPGNSLSITKIMNIRTTTSSHVVTSGEPFESEDSKNVMHLSPLGQYRNEFESNPSVEDKRPDDDHTRGDATTNPSLVFAALQKPEYAHLVEDAVRYAMARSASRSVEAQTELACDYLLVQVGIQILNIIPGRVSISVDPRLANDHDAIIAKGRNLVSIFEELGYPRERVLIKIPATYSGILAAQALETPIQLPNGTSSKPIHTNATLIFGLVQALACAQAGISVISPFIGRVKDWWAVRHAQLNNHNGNATQPQPLSEHPGIQLVRTIRSAYTSYGHSTSIMAAGFRSVDEIVELGRHGSRGGPDLVTLPPELLDGLRKRDTQGVVHPPNTNTNTNGKMVHDITITEKAPEPRYIALGGDVVSAAAAEAAFVEDLGKEGIAVDKVPEGLAKFSVDAKGLEDLLRGMITRSIDASARL
;
A
#
# COMPACT_ATOMS: atom_id res chain seq x y z
N MET A 1 26.29 -27.65 28.43
CA MET A 1 25.93 -27.56 29.86
C MET A 1 24.65 -26.76 29.98
N ALA A 2 23.67 -27.26 30.75
CA ALA A 2 22.41 -26.56 31.01
C ALA A 2 22.70 -25.35 31.92
N THR A 3 22.11 -24.20 31.60
CA THR A 3 22.15 -22.97 32.41
C THR A 3 20.71 -22.50 32.62
N LEU A 4 20.49 -21.66 33.64
CA LEU A 4 19.17 -21.05 33.84
C LEU A 4 18.71 -20.27 32.59
N GLY A 5 19.66 -19.64 31.87
CA GLY A 5 19.38 -18.89 30.65
C GLY A 5 18.92 -19.74 29.47
N ASN A 6 19.55 -20.90 29.21
CA ASN A 6 19.17 -21.76 28.08
C ASN A 6 18.06 -22.77 28.42
N THR A 7 17.54 -22.75 29.65
CA THR A 7 16.39 -23.55 30.08
C THR A 7 15.18 -22.64 30.34
N ILE A 8 14.95 -22.23 31.59
CA ILE A 8 13.81 -21.40 31.98
C ILE A 8 13.89 -19.99 31.36
N GLY A 9 15.09 -19.44 31.16
CA GLY A 9 15.29 -18.18 30.45
C GLY A 9 14.82 -18.23 29.00
N ALA A 10 15.03 -19.35 28.30
CA ALA A 10 14.52 -19.56 26.95
C ALA A 10 12.99 -19.70 26.95
N ALA A 11 12.42 -20.39 27.94
CA ALA A 11 10.96 -20.49 28.13
C ALA A 11 10.33 -19.12 28.44
N PHE A 12 11.01 -18.27 29.23
CA PHE A 12 10.59 -16.90 29.51
C PHE A 12 10.57 -16.04 28.24
N LEU A 13 11.65 -16.05 27.45
CA LEU A 13 11.69 -15.33 26.18
C LEU A 13 10.59 -15.83 25.22
N GLY A 14 10.41 -17.15 25.13
CA GLY A 14 9.30 -17.76 24.39
C GLY A 14 7.93 -17.25 24.84
N THR A 15 7.73 -17.09 26.15
CA THR A 15 6.49 -16.55 26.73
C THR A 15 6.28 -15.08 26.37
N VAL A 16 7.32 -14.25 26.41
CA VAL A 16 7.26 -12.84 26.03
C VAL A 16 6.86 -12.70 24.55
N PHE A 17 7.54 -13.43 23.66
CA PHE A 17 7.20 -13.41 22.24
C PHE A 17 5.81 -14.02 21.96
N ALA A 18 5.40 -15.05 22.71
CA ALA A 18 4.06 -15.62 22.62
C ALA A 18 2.98 -14.61 23.04
N ALA A 19 3.24 -13.77 24.04
CA ALA A 19 2.34 -12.68 24.45
C ALA A 19 2.21 -11.60 23.37
N VAL A 20 3.30 -11.25 22.68
CA VAL A 20 3.26 -10.35 21.52
C VAL A 20 2.38 -10.93 20.41
N LEU A 21 2.58 -12.21 20.07
CA LEU A 21 1.76 -12.89 19.06
C LEU A 21 0.29 -13.05 19.49
N TYR A 22 0.01 -13.17 20.79
CA TYR A 22 -1.36 -13.12 21.30
C TYR A 22 -1.99 -11.74 21.15
N GLY A 23 -1.22 -10.65 21.30
CA GLY A 23 -1.65 -9.31 20.92
C GLY A 23 -2.10 -9.24 19.45
N VAL A 24 -1.35 -9.89 18.57
CA VAL A 24 -1.74 -10.07 17.16
C VAL A 24 -3.01 -10.93 17.05
N THR A 25 -3.14 -12.04 17.80
CA THR A 25 -4.36 -12.86 17.81
C THR A 25 -5.58 -12.00 18.14
N ASN A 26 -5.51 -11.17 19.20
CA ASN A 26 -6.62 -10.31 19.62
C ASN A 26 -7.06 -9.33 18.52
N LEU A 27 -6.09 -8.67 17.88
CA LEU A 27 -6.38 -7.78 16.75
C LEU A 27 -7.03 -8.53 15.59
N GLN A 28 -6.53 -9.72 15.25
CA GLN A 28 -7.09 -10.53 14.17
C GLN A 28 -8.52 -11.03 14.46
N VAL A 29 -8.81 -11.41 15.70
CA VAL A 29 -10.15 -11.80 16.14
C VAL A 29 -11.12 -10.63 16.09
N TYR A 30 -10.68 -9.46 16.58
CA TYR A 30 -11.47 -8.23 16.50
C TYR A 30 -11.84 -7.86 15.06
N LEU A 31 -10.83 -7.82 14.16
CA LEU A 31 -11.05 -7.55 12.73
C LEU A 31 -11.98 -8.58 12.09
N TYR A 32 -11.88 -9.86 12.48
CA TYR A 32 -12.76 -10.89 11.95
C TYR A 32 -14.23 -10.62 12.31
N PHE A 33 -14.53 -10.38 13.59
CA PHE A 33 -15.91 -10.14 14.03
C PHE A 33 -16.48 -8.80 13.53
N GLN A 34 -15.62 -7.79 13.35
CA GLN A 34 -16.02 -6.51 12.76
C GLN A 34 -16.44 -6.66 11.29
N ASN A 35 -15.63 -7.36 10.49
CA ASN A 35 -15.75 -7.33 9.02
C ASN A 35 -16.58 -8.49 8.43
N TYR A 36 -16.80 -9.57 9.21
CA TYR A 36 -17.53 -10.77 8.77
C TYR A 36 -18.77 -11.08 9.63
N ARG A 37 -19.63 -10.08 9.86
CA ARG A 37 -20.88 -10.24 10.64
C ARG A 37 -21.86 -11.28 10.11
N ASN A 38 -21.79 -11.67 8.84
CA ASN A 38 -22.70 -12.65 8.23
C ASN A 38 -22.02 -13.97 7.83
N ASP A 39 -20.80 -14.24 8.33
CA ASP A 39 -20.08 -15.48 7.99
C ASP A 39 -20.75 -16.74 8.57
N TRP A 40 -20.43 -17.89 7.99
CA TRP A 40 -20.98 -19.18 8.39
C TRP A 40 -20.75 -19.46 9.89
N ARG A 41 -21.81 -19.90 10.58
CA ARG A 41 -21.82 -20.08 12.05
C ARG A 41 -20.67 -20.96 12.56
N VAL A 42 -20.35 -22.05 11.86
CA VAL A 42 -19.24 -22.94 12.21
C VAL A 42 -17.92 -22.16 12.29
N GLN A 43 -17.67 -21.27 11.33
CA GLN A 43 -16.43 -20.52 11.27
C GLN A 43 -16.33 -19.47 12.37
N LYS A 44 -17.44 -18.80 12.70
CA LYS A 44 -17.49 -17.87 13.84
C LYS A 44 -17.22 -18.58 15.17
N TYR A 45 -17.84 -19.74 15.38
CA TYR A 45 -17.59 -20.53 16.58
C TYR A 45 -16.15 -21.04 16.63
N SER A 46 -15.55 -21.42 15.49
CA SER A 46 -14.14 -21.78 15.43
C SER A 46 -13.21 -20.62 15.81
N VAL A 47 -13.49 -19.39 15.35
CA VAL A 47 -12.67 -18.21 15.72
C VAL A 47 -12.79 -17.90 17.21
N ALA A 48 -14.01 -17.93 17.76
CA ALA A 48 -14.21 -17.74 19.21
C ALA A 48 -13.54 -18.85 20.04
N LEU A 49 -13.66 -20.12 19.62
CA LEU A 49 -13.03 -21.25 20.29
C LEU A 49 -11.50 -21.13 20.27
N LEU A 50 -10.91 -20.80 19.12
CA LEU A 50 -9.46 -20.61 19.01
C LEU A 50 -8.97 -19.46 19.89
N TRP A 51 -9.72 -18.36 19.98
CA TRP A 51 -9.38 -17.23 20.86
C TRP A 51 -9.39 -17.62 22.34
N VAL A 52 -10.41 -18.36 22.79
CA VAL A 52 -10.51 -18.86 24.17
C VAL A 52 -9.37 -19.84 24.47
N LEU A 53 -9.11 -20.79 23.57
CA LEU A 53 -8.02 -21.74 23.73
C LEU A 53 -6.65 -21.05 23.75
N ASP A 54 -6.42 -20.04 22.91
CA ASP A 54 -5.16 -19.27 22.87
C ASP A 54 -4.92 -18.51 24.18
N THR A 55 -6.00 -17.96 24.73
CA THR A 55 -6.01 -17.25 26.03
C THR A 55 -5.64 -18.21 27.16
N ILE A 56 -6.33 -19.37 27.24
CA ILE A 56 -6.04 -20.40 28.23
C ILE A 56 -4.59 -20.87 28.11
N HIS A 57 -4.13 -21.14 26.88
CA HIS A 57 -2.76 -21.56 26.64
C HIS A 57 -1.75 -20.52 27.13
N LEU A 58 -1.92 -19.24 26.78
CA LEU A 58 -1.00 -18.19 27.22
C LEU A 58 -1.01 -18.03 28.75
N SER A 59 -2.19 -18.04 29.37
CA SER A 59 -2.32 -17.96 30.83
C SER A 59 -1.59 -19.10 31.53
N LEU A 60 -1.69 -20.33 31.01
CA LEU A 60 -0.99 -21.49 31.56
C LEU A 60 0.53 -21.41 31.34
N THR A 61 0.97 -20.92 30.17
CA THR A 61 2.40 -20.67 29.92
C THR A 61 2.98 -19.64 30.89
N ILE A 62 2.26 -18.53 31.11
CA ILE A 62 2.66 -17.49 32.08
C ILE A 62 2.70 -18.08 33.49
N ALA A 63 1.67 -18.83 33.90
CA ALA A 63 1.62 -19.45 35.22
C ALA A 63 2.77 -20.44 35.43
N ALA A 64 3.12 -21.24 34.42
CA ALA A 64 4.24 -22.17 34.48
C ALA A 64 5.57 -21.42 34.66
N VAL A 65 5.84 -20.40 33.84
CA VAL A 65 7.09 -19.63 33.95
C VAL A 65 7.16 -18.81 35.24
N TYR A 66 6.03 -18.24 35.69
CA TYR A 66 5.94 -17.52 36.96
C TYR A 66 6.25 -18.44 38.15
N HIS A 67 5.77 -19.68 38.13
CA HIS A 67 6.07 -20.65 39.18
C HIS A 67 7.58 -20.91 39.34
N TYR A 68 8.31 -21.02 38.22
CA TYR A 68 9.75 -21.26 38.24
C TYR A 68 10.58 -20.01 38.56
N LEU A 69 10.17 -18.84 38.05
CA LEU A 69 10.94 -17.60 38.20
C LEU A 69 10.63 -16.82 39.48
N ILE A 70 9.40 -16.90 39.98
CA ILE A 70 8.91 -16.06 41.08
C ILE A 70 8.56 -16.91 42.30
N ASP A 71 7.59 -17.83 42.19
CA ASP A 71 7.13 -18.60 43.36
C ASP A 71 8.22 -19.49 43.95
N SER A 72 9.05 -20.09 43.09
CA SER A 72 10.12 -21.00 43.47
C SER A 72 11.51 -20.38 43.36
N PHE A 73 11.61 -19.04 43.39
CA PHE A 73 12.87 -18.34 43.24
C PHE A 73 13.92 -18.80 44.27
N GLY A 74 15.09 -19.21 43.80
CA GLY A 74 16.18 -19.72 44.66
C GLY A 74 16.07 -21.19 45.06
N ILE A 75 15.00 -21.90 44.69
CA ILE A 75 14.81 -23.33 44.99
C ILE A 75 15.21 -24.18 43.78
N LEU A 76 16.44 -24.71 43.77
CA LEU A 76 16.95 -25.48 42.63
C LEU A 76 16.15 -26.76 42.33
N ALA A 77 15.65 -27.45 43.36
CA ALA A 77 14.86 -28.67 43.19
C ALA A 77 13.54 -28.44 42.42
N ALA A 78 12.98 -27.22 42.48
CA ALA A 78 11.78 -26.88 41.73
C ALA A 78 12.03 -26.82 40.21
N LEU A 79 13.27 -26.51 39.78
CA LEU A 79 13.64 -26.46 38.36
C LEU A 79 13.69 -27.84 37.69
N GLU A 80 13.80 -28.90 38.49
CA GLU A 80 13.81 -30.29 37.98
C GLU A 80 12.38 -30.81 37.75
N LEU A 81 11.40 -30.32 38.51
CA LEU A 81 10.02 -30.79 38.48
C LEU A 81 9.19 -30.12 37.40
N VAL A 82 8.33 -30.89 36.74
CA VAL A 82 7.40 -30.38 35.72
C VAL A 82 6.11 -29.88 36.38
N ALA A 83 5.89 -28.57 36.33
CA ALA A 83 4.73 -27.90 36.92
C ALA A 83 3.41 -28.36 36.28
N TRP A 84 2.34 -28.42 37.06
CA TRP A 84 1.03 -28.86 36.55
C TRP A 84 0.51 -27.96 35.41
N ALA A 85 0.76 -26.64 35.50
CA ALA A 85 0.36 -25.67 34.48
C ALA A 85 1.01 -25.97 33.12
N PHE A 86 2.24 -26.48 33.15
CA PHE A 86 2.99 -26.90 31.97
C PHE A 86 2.36 -28.13 31.30
N LYS A 87 2.01 -29.15 32.10
CA LYS A 87 1.33 -30.36 31.60
C LYS A 87 -0.02 -30.03 30.96
N LEU A 88 -0.80 -29.16 31.60
CA LEU A 88 -2.09 -28.73 31.08
C LEU A 88 -1.95 -27.88 29.82
N GLN A 89 -0.94 -27.00 29.76
CA GLN A 89 -0.65 -26.21 28.55
C GLN A 89 -0.38 -27.10 27.34
N ILE A 90 0.41 -28.18 27.48
CA ILE A 90 0.67 -29.13 26.38
C ILE A 90 -0.63 -29.79 25.90
N ALA A 91 -1.52 -30.19 26.82
CA ALA A 91 -2.82 -30.76 26.44
C ALA A 91 -3.68 -29.75 25.65
N ILE A 92 -3.71 -28.48 26.08
CA ILE A 92 -4.40 -27.41 25.35
C ILE A 92 -3.75 -27.16 23.98
N ASN A 93 -2.41 -27.23 23.88
CA ASN A 93 -1.70 -27.09 22.61
C ASN A 93 -2.12 -28.18 21.61
N VAL A 94 -2.18 -29.45 22.04
CA VAL A 94 -2.65 -30.56 21.21
C VAL A 94 -4.06 -30.30 20.68
N ILE A 95 -4.96 -29.80 21.54
CA ILE A 95 -6.34 -29.44 21.14
C ILE A 95 -6.32 -28.32 20.08
N ILE A 96 -5.54 -27.25 20.30
CA ILE A 96 -5.40 -26.14 19.34
C ILE A 96 -4.94 -26.65 17.98
N ILE A 97 -3.87 -27.45 17.95
CA ILE A 97 -3.32 -28.02 16.71
C ILE A 97 -4.37 -28.88 16.00
N CYS A 98 -5.07 -29.75 16.74
CA CYS A 98 -6.14 -30.59 16.18
C CYS A 98 -7.26 -29.76 15.55
N VAL A 99 -7.72 -28.70 16.24
CA VAL A 99 -8.74 -27.79 15.74
C VAL A 99 -8.26 -27.07 14.47
N VAL A 100 -7.07 -26.48 14.48
CA VAL A 100 -6.53 -25.74 13.32
C VAL A 100 -6.34 -26.65 12.11
N GLN A 101 -5.74 -27.83 12.29
CA GLN A 101 -5.55 -28.81 11.22
C GLN A 101 -6.88 -29.36 10.69
N THR A 102 -7.87 -29.60 11.56
CA THR A 102 -9.24 -29.97 11.14
C THR A 102 -9.81 -28.89 10.22
N LEU A 103 -9.69 -27.61 10.61
CA LEU A 103 -10.24 -26.51 9.84
C LEU A 103 -9.55 -26.34 8.48
N TYR A 104 -8.25 -26.61 8.40
CA TYR A 104 -7.54 -26.68 7.12
C TYR A 104 -7.98 -27.87 6.27
N ALA A 105 -8.12 -29.06 6.85
CA ALA A 105 -8.61 -30.25 6.15
C ALA A 105 -10.03 -30.04 5.58
N ILE A 106 -10.94 -29.42 6.35
CA ILE A 106 -12.29 -29.05 5.88
C ILE A 106 -12.22 -28.12 4.66
N ARG A 107 -11.27 -27.18 4.63
CA ARG A 107 -11.10 -26.29 3.47
C ARG A 107 -10.60 -27.03 2.24
N VAL A 108 -9.59 -27.90 2.39
CA VAL A 108 -9.12 -28.75 1.29
C VAL A 108 -10.26 -29.61 0.76
N TRP A 109 -11.09 -30.16 1.65
CA TRP A 109 -12.27 -30.94 1.27
C TRP A 109 -13.30 -30.15 0.46
N LYS A 110 -13.62 -28.93 0.91
CA LYS A 110 -14.56 -28.05 0.19
C LYS A 110 -14.03 -27.67 -1.20
N LEU A 111 -12.73 -27.37 -1.32
CA LEU A 111 -12.10 -26.97 -2.58
C LEU A 111 -11.96 -28.16 -3.54
N GLY A 112 -11.62 -29.34 -3.02
CA GLY A 112 -11.46 -30.58 -3.77
C GLY A 112 -12.78 -31.21 -4.24
N ARG A 113 -13.94 -30.76 -3.75
CA ARG A 113 -15.27 -31.31 -4.10
C ARG A 113 -15.61 -31.21 -5.60
N HIS A 114 -15.02 -30.24 -6.30
CA HIS A 114 -15.19 -30.02 -7.74
C HIS A 114 -14.14 -30.75 -8.61
N TYR A 115 -13.15 -31.40 -7.99
CA TYR A 115 -12.04 -32.09 -8.65
C TYR A 115 -11.92 -33.53 -8.12
N GLN A 116 -10.84 -34.25 -8.48
CA GLN A 116 -10.58 -35.61 -7.99
C GLN A 116 -10.42 -35.64 -6.46
N ARG A 117 -10.96 -36.66 -5.77
CA ARG A 117 -11.03 -36.75 -4.29
C ARG A 117 -9.77 -37.25 -3.56
N ILE A 118 -8.67 -37.52 -4.28
CA ILE A 118 -7.47 -38.16 -3.71
C ILE A 118 -6.82 -37.32 -2.60
N TRP A 119 -6.58 -36.04 -2.85
CA TRP A 119 -5.90 -35.15 -1.89
C TRP A 119 -6.69 -34.90 -0.59
N PRO A 120 -8.02 -34.65 -0.60
CA PRO A 120 -8.80 -34.49 0.62
C PRO A 120 -8.80 -35.74 1.50
N ILE A 121 -8.85 -36.93 0.89
CA ILE A 121 -8.79 -38.20 1.62
C ILE A 121 -7.39 -38.38 2.23
N LEU A 122 -6.33 -38.12 1.45
CA LEU A 122 -4.95 -38.16 1.95
C LEU A 122 -4.74 -37.21 3.13
N VAL A 123 -5.16 -35.94 2.99
CA VAL A 123 -5.07 -34.94 4.07
C VAL A 123 -5.84 -35.40 5.31
N ALA A 124 -7.07 -35.91 5.15
CA ALA A 124 -7.87 -36.38 6.27
C ALA A 124 -7.19 -37.55 7.02
N VAL A 125 -6.61 -38.51 6.29
CA VAL A 125 -5.90 -39.65 6.89
C VAL A 125 -4.64 -39.19 7.64
N VAL A 126 -3.82 -38.35 7.00
CA VAL A 126 -2.55 -37.86 7.59
C VAL A 126 -2.81 -36.95 8.81
N VAL A 127 -3.88 -36.16 8.79
CA VAL A 127 -4.30 -35.34 9.93
C VAL A 127 -4.83 -36.23 11.07
N ALA A 128 -5.66 -37.23 10.76
CA ALA A 128 -6.21 -38.14 11.77
C ALA A 128 -5.13 -38.96 12.50
N SER A 129 -4.09 -39.42 11.78
CA SER A 129 -2.96 -40.11 12.41
C SER A 129 -2.12 -39.17 13.30
N GLY A 130 -2.08 -37.87 12.99
CA GLY A 130 -1.45 -36.86 13.85
C GLY A 130 -2.15 -36.72 15.20
N TYR A 131 -3.47 -36.93 15.25
CA TYR A 131 -4.23 -36.86 16.50
C TYR A 131 -3.85 -37.99 17.46
N ALA A 132 -3.61 -39.19 16.94
CA ALA A 132 -3.13 -40.30 17.74
C ALA A 132 -1.77 -39.94 18.41
N ILE A 133 -0.83 -39.37 17.65
CA ILE A 133 0.47 -38.94 18.17
C ILE A 133 0.31 -37.85 19.22
N GLY A 134 -0.53 -36.83 18.96
CA GLY A 134 -0.80 -35.75 19.91
C GLY A 134 -1.46 -36.22 21.21
N ILE A 135 -2.40 -37.16 21.14
CA ILE A 135 -3.02 -37.76 22.33
C ILE A 135 -1.98 -38.55 23.13
N ILE A 136 -1.13 -39.34 22.47
CA ILE A 136 -0.05 -40.07 23.13
C ILE A 136 0.93 -39.10 23.80
N LEU A 137 1.28 -37.99 23.15
CA LEU A 137 2.11 -36.93 23.73
C LEU A 137 1.48 -36.35 25.00
N ALA A 138 0.21 -35.98 24.94
CA ALA A 138 -0.51 -35.43 26.09
C ALA A 138 -0.53 -36.44 27.26
N VAL A 139 -0.87 -37.70 27.01
CA VAL A 139 -0.90 -38.74 28.06
C VAL A 139 0.48 -38.98 28.65
N LYS A 140 1.52 -39.12 27.82
CA LYS A 140 2.90 -39.32 28.30
C LYS A 140 3.41 -38.14 29.13
N THR A 141 3.08 -36.91 28.74
CA THR A 141 3.46 -35.70 29.47
C THR A 141 2.92 -35.69 30.90
N TYR A 142 1.73 -36.26 31.13
CA TYR A 142 1.16 -36.33 32.49
C TYR A 142 1.89 -37.33 33.40
N ASN A 143 2.48 -38.37 32.82
CA ASN A 143 3.22 -39.40 33.55
C ASN A 143 4.63 -38.96 33.97
N ILE A 144 5.18 -37.92 33.32
CA ILE A 144 6.50 -37.38 33.61
C ILE A 144 6.48 -36.53 34.88
N LYS A 145 7.47 -36.69 35.75
CA LYS A 145 7.61 -35.88 36.97
C LYS A 145 8.73 -34.86 36.85
N THR A 146 9.82 -35.22 36.18
CA THR A 146 10.99 -34.36 36.01
C THR A 146 11.31 -34.07 34.56
N PHE A 147 12.02 -32.97 34.28
CA PHE A 147 12.49 -32.69 32.91
C PHE A 147 13.52 -33.71 32.40
N ALA A 148 14.18 -34.47 33.28
CA ALA A 148 15.07 -35.56 32.88
C ALA A 148 14.31 -36.74 32.26
N ASP A 149 13.06 -36.97 32.69
CA ASP A 149 12.22 -38.04 32.14
C ASP A 149 11.74 -37.74 30.71
N LEU A 150 12.03 -36.54 30.17
CA LEU A 150 11.73 -36.21 28.77
C LEU A 150 12.40 -37.19 27.79
N ASP A 151 13.56 -37.74 28.15
CA ASP A 151 14.27 -38.72 27.32
C ASP A 151 13.45 -40.01 27.11
N GLU A 152 12.63 -40.42 28.10
CA GLU A 152 11.77 -41.61 28.00
C GLU A 152 10.63 -41.44 26.99
N MET A 153 10.31 -40.19 26.65
CA MET A 153 9.31 -39.85 25.62
C MET A 153 9.89 -39.18 24.38
N SER A 154 11.21 -39.16 24.22
CA SER A 154 11.91 -38.57 23.07
C SER A 154 11.30 -38.99 21.73
N TRP A 155 11.00 -40.29 21.56
CA TRP A 155 10.40 -40.79 20.33
C TRP A 155 9.03 -40.15 20.02
N VAL A 156 8.23 -39.83 21.05
CA VAL A 156 6.93 -39.17 20.88
C VAL A 156 7.11 -37.71 20.53
N VAL A 157 8.08 -37.03 21.14
CA VAL A 157 8.42 -35.63 20.82
C VAL A 157 8.93 -35.52 19.37
N TYR A 158 9.86 -36.39 18.97
CA TYR A 158 10.34 -36.50 17.59
C TYR A 158 9.19 -36.79 16.61
N ALA A 159 8.34 -37.76 16.93
CA ALA A 159 7.18 -38.10 16.11
C ALA A 159 6.21 -36.91 16.00
N SER A 160 5.95 -36.19 17.09
CA SER A 160 5.02 -35.06 17.12
C SER A 160 5.47 -33.92 16.21
N PHE A 161 6.72 -33.45 16.34
CA PHE A 161 7.21 -32.36 15.50
C PHE A 161 7.42 -32.78 14.04
N SER A 162 7.88 -34.01 13.80
CA SER A 162 8.02 -34.54 12.44
C SER A 162 6.67 -34.64 11.75
N TRP A 163 5.65 -35.13 12.46
CA TRP A 163 4.30 -35.26 11.93
C TRP A 163 3.61 -33.90 11.73
N SER A 164 3.82 -32.95 12.65
CA SER A 164 3.34 -31.56 12.49
C SER A 164 3.89 -30.92 11.22
N THR A 165 5.21 -31.05 11.00
CA THR A 165 5.89 -30.55 9.80
C THR A 165 5.36 -31.25 8.53
N GLY A 166 5.17 -32.58 8.59
CA GLY A 166 4.63 -33.36 7.48
C GLY A 166 3.19 -32.98 7.12
N ILE A 167 2.30 -32.85 8.12
CA ILE A 167 0.92 -32.41 7.93
C ILE A 167 0.89 -31.05 7.24
N ASP A 168 1.68 -30.09 7.72
CA ASP A 168 1.68 -28.73 7.19
C ASP A 168 2.13 -28.69 5.73
N ILE A 169 3.17 -29.45 5.37
CA ILE A 169 3.64 -29.59 3.98
C ILE A 169 2.55 -30.21 3.11
N VAL A 170 1.88 -31.28 3.58
CA VAL A 170 0.83 -31.97 2.81
C VAL A 170 -0.39 -31.06 2.62
N ILE A 171 -0.83 -30.33 3.66
CA ILE A 171 -1.93 -29.37 3.58
C ILE A 171 -1.58 -28.23 2.63
N ALA A 172 -0.40 -27.63 2.76
CA ALA A 172 0.03 -26.53 1.91
C ALA A 172 0.12 -26.96 0.44
N THR A 173 0.68 -28.16 0.18
CA THR A 173 0.76 -28.74 -1.16
C THR A 173 -0.62 -29.00 -1.75
N ALA A 174 -1.53 -29.62 -0.99
CA ALA A 174 -2.89 -29.91 -1.42
C ALA A 174 -3.69 -28.63 -1.73
N MET A 175 -3.60 -27.63 -0.83
CA MET A 175 -4.24 -26.32 -1.04
C MET A 175 -3.69 -25.63 -2.30
N CYS A 176 -2.37 -25.61 -2.49
CA CYS A 176 -1.76 -25.00 -3.67
C CYS A 176 -2.16 -25.71 -4.96
N PHE A 177 -2.15 -27.05 -4.96
CA PHE A 177 -2.56 -27.85 -6.11
C PHE A 177 -3.98 -27.50 -6.57
N TYR A 178 -4.95 -27.50 -5.66
CA TYR A 178 -6.34 -27.17 -6.02
C TYR A 178 -6.55 -25.71 -6.36
N LEU A 179 -5.89 -24.78 -5.65
CA LEU A 179 -6.01 -23.36 -5.94
C LEU A 179 -5.45 -23.05 -7.35
N ILE A 180 -4.29 -23.61 -7.72
CA ILE A 180 -3.72 -23.45 -9.06
C ILE A 180 -4.65 -24.04 -10.13
N ARG A 181 -5.27 -25.19 -9.85
CA ARG A 181 -6.19 -25.85 -10.79
C ARG A 181 -7.56 -25.17 -10.88
N SER A 182 -7.93 -24.40 -9.85
CA SER A 182 -9.14 -23.57 -9.80
C SER A 182 -9.02 -22.23 -10.53
N LYS A 183 -7.85 -21.94 -11.13
CA LYS A 183 -7.67 -20.78 -12.00
C LYS A 183 -8.64 -20.85 -13.18
N SER A 184 -9.32 -19.74 -13.43
CA SER A 184 -10.25 -19.57 -14.54
C SER A 184 -9.60 -18.77 -15.67
N GLY A 185 -10.25 -18.67 -16.84
CA GLY A 185 -9.80 -17.77 -17.93
C GLY A 185 -9.85 -16.28 -17.59
N PHE A 186 -10.43 -15.87 -16.46
CA PHE A 186 -10.55 -14.48 -16.02
C PHE A 186 -9.42 -14.07 -15.06
N SER A 187 -8.72 -12.98 -15.37
CA SER A 187 -7.53 -12.51 -14.65
C SER A 187 -7.80 -12.08 -13.19
N GLY A 188 -9.00 -11.55 -12.89
CA GLY A 188 -9.39 -11.14 -11.53
C GLY A 188 -9.48 -12.31 -10.56
N THR A 189 -10.15 -13.40 -10.95
CA THR A 189 -10.25 -14.63 -10.14
C THR A 189 -8.86 -15.24 -9.90
N ASN A 190 -7.98 -15.20 -10.90
CA ASN A 190 -6.63 -15.72 -10.80
C ASN A 190 -5.76 -14.91 -9.81
N ASN A 191 -5.96 -13.60 -9.71
CA ASN A 191 -5.24 -12.75 -8.76
C ASN A 191 -5.67 -13.01 -7.31
N LYS A 192 -6.97 -13.23 -7.08
CA LYS A 192 -7.52 -13.61 -5.75
C LYS A 192 -7.01 -14.97 -5.31
N ILE A 193 -7.04 -15.94 -6.23
CA ILE A 193 -6.47 -17.27 -6.04
C ILE A 193 -4.98 -17.15 -5.71
N MET A 194 -4.22 -16.31 -6.41
CA MET A 194 -2.79 -16.10 -6.15
C MET A 194 -2.48 -15.49 -4.80
N ILE A 195 -3.30 -14.56 -4.31
CA ILE A 195 -3.15 -13.99 -2.97
C ILE A 195 -3.41 -15.07 -1.91
N ILE A 196 -4.46 -15.87 -2.08
CA ILE A 196 -4.79 -16.98 -1.16
C ILE A 196 -3.70 -18.05 -1.20
N ILE A 197 -3.16 -18.38 -2.38
CA ILE A 197 -2.00 -19.29 -2.54
C ILE A 197 -0.80 -18.73 -1.79
N ARG A 198 -0.45 -17.46 -2.00
CA ARG A 198 0.70 -16.83 -1.34
C ARG A 198 0.54 -16.82 0.18
N MET A 199 -0.63 -16.46 0.69
CA MET A 199 -0.90 -16.50 2.14
C MET A 199 -0.83 -17.92 2.68
N THR A 200 -1.38 -18.90 1.97
CA THR A 200 -1.35 -20.32 2.36
C THR A 200 0.08 -20.88 2.38
N LEU A 201 0.90 -20.52 1.39
CA LEU A 201 2.31 -20.89 1.33
C LEU A 201 3.11 -20.24 2.46
N ILE A 202 2.93 -18.94 2.70
CA ILE A 202 3.62 -18.24 3.78
C ILE A 202 3.23 -18.85 5.14
N SER A 203 1.95 -19.11 5.37
CA SER A 203 1.50 -19.74 6.61
C SER A 203 2.05 -21.15 6.80
N GLY A 204 1.96 -22.01 5.78
CA GLY A 204 2.39 -23.40 5.86
C GLY A 204 3.91 -23.52 5.97
N PHE A 205 4.64 -22.64 5.29
CA PHE A 205 6.10 -22.54 5.43
C PHE A 205 6.50 -22.08 6.83
N LEU A 206 5.84 -21.06 7.38
CA LEU A 206 6.18 -20.50 8.69
C LEU A 206 5.94 -21.50 9.83
N THR A 207 4.81 -22.22 9.83
CA THR A 207 4.53 -23.25 10.84
C THR A 207 5.45 -24.45 10.69
N SER A 208 5.70 -24.91 9.45
CA SER A 208 6.65 -26.01 9.18
C SER A 208 8.09 -25.66 9.58
N ALA A 209 8.55 -24.43 9.30
CA ALA A 209 9.88 -23.98 9.67
C ALA A 209 10.04 -23.89 11.19
N CYS A 210 9.00 -23.43 11.90
CA CYS A 210 9.01 -23.34 13.35
C CYS A 210 8.97 -24.73 14.01
N SER A 211 8.13 -25.66 13.53
CA SER A 211 8.11 -27.05 14.03
C SER A 211 9.42 -27.79 13.72
N LEU A 212 10.03 -27.54 12.56
CA LEU A 212 11.35 -28.06 12.22
C LEU A 212 12.45 -27.45 13.10
N ALA A 213 12.39 -26.17 13.42
CA ALA A 213 13.33 -25.53 14.35
C ALA A 213 13.19 -26.11 15.77
N ALA A 214 11.97 -26.36 16.25
CA ALA A 214 11.72 -27.04 17.52
C ALA A 214 12.30 -28.48 17.50
N LEU A 215 12.09 -29.21 16.40
CA LEU A 215 12.66 -30.55 16.20
C LEU A 215 14.19 -30.55 16.23
N ILE A 216 14.82 -29.64 15.47
CA ILE A 216 16.28 -29.51 15.38
C ILE A 216 16.86 -29.12 16.73
N THR A 217 16.25 -28.15 17.42
CA THR A 217 16.76 -27.71 18.74
C THR A 217 16.61 -28.81 19.79
N TYR A 218 15.53 -29.58 19.77
CA TYR A 218 15.38 -30.75 20.63
C TYR A 218 16.44 -31.82 20.35
N ALA A 219 16.74 -32.09 19.07
CA ALA A 219 17.76 -33.07 18.67
C ALA A 219 19.20 -32.61 18.98
N ALA A 220 19.52 -31.36 18.65
CA ALA A 220 20.87 -30.82 18.72
C ALA A 220 21.24 -30.32 20.12
N MET A 221 20.24 -30.04 20.97
CA MET A 221 20.45 -29.48 22.29
C MET A 221 19.65 -30.21 23.39
N PRO A 222 19.89 -31.52 23.61
CA PRO A 222 19.05 -32.36 24.46
C PRO A 222 19.02 -31.95 25.95
N TYR A 223 20.04 -31.23 26.43
CA TYR A 223 20.15 -30.79 27.82
C TYR A 223 19.58 -29.39 28.08
N ASN A 224 18.86 -28.79 27.13
CA ASN A 224 18.29 -27.45 27.29
C ASN A 224 16.81 -27.41 26.92
N LEU A 225 16.12 -26.33 27.29
CA LEU A 225 14.68 -26.18 27.06
C LEU A 225 14.40 -25.11 25.99
N VAL A 226 15.33 -24.91 25.05
CA VAL A 226 15.16 -23.93 23.98
C VAL A 226 14.01 -24.33 23.04
N PHE A 227 13.89 -25.62 22.74
CA PHE A 227 12.81 -26.15 21.90
C PHE A 227 11.41 -25.78 22.43
N LEU A 228 11.29 -25.68 23.75
CA LEU A 228 10.05 -25.35 24.44
C LEU A 228 9.66 -23.87 24.23
N GLY A 229 10.64 -22.97 24.29
CA GLY A 229 10.43 -21.57 23.95
C GLY A 229 9.94 -21.40 22.51
N ILE A 230 10.43 -22.23 21.58
CA ILE A 230 9.98 -22.26 20.17
C ILE A 230 8.57 -22.86 20.07
N GLU A 231 8.28 -23.92 20.83
CA GLU A 231 6.97 -24.57 20.86
C GLU A 231 5.85 -23.62 21.30
N PHE A 232 6.11 -22.76 22.30
CA PHE A 232 5.16 -21.71 22.71
C PHE A 232 4.81 -20.73 21.57
N LEU A 233 5.76 -20.47 20.67
CA LEU A 233 5.53 -19.63 19.49
C LEU A 233 4.78 -20.39 18.42
N LEU A 234 5.08 -21.67 18.21
CA LEU A 234 4.45 -22.52 17.21
C LEU A 234 2.92 -22.53 17.35
N THR A 235 2.40 -22.69 18.58
CA THR A 235 0.95 -22.64 18.84
C THR A 235 0.33 -21.31 18.41
N LYS A 236 1.01 -20.20 18.72
CA LYS A 236 0.57 -18.85 18.36
C LYS A 236 0.61 -18.65 16.84
N LEU A 237 1.62 -19.19 16.17
CA LEU A 237 1.77 -19.14 14.72
C LEU A 237 0.67 -19.95 14.00
N TYR A 238 0.26 -21.10 14.54
CA TYR A 238 -0.86 -21.87 13.99
C TYR A 238 -2.16 -21.06 13.97
N ILE A 239 -2.51 -20.44 15.11
CA ILE A 239 -3.74 -19.64 15.24
C ILE A 239 -3.65 -18.38 14.38
N ASN A 240 -2.55 -17.62 14.50
CA ASN A 240 -2.37 -16.38 13.75
C ASN A 240 -2.35 -16.61 12.24
N SER A 241 -1.76 -17.71 11.77
CA SER A 241 -1.76 -18.08 10.35
C SER A 241 -3.15 -18.39 9.83
N PHE A 242 -3.94 -19.14 10.62
CA PHE A 242 -5.30 -19.49 10.25
C PHE A 242 -6.23 -18.26 10.21
N LEU A 243 -6.14 -17.41 11.23
CA LEU A 243 -6.90 -16.15 11.30
C LEU A 243 -6.47 -15.19 10.18
N ALA A 244 -5.18 -15.12 9.86
CA ALA A 244 -4.68 -14.25 8.80
C ALA A 244 -5.24 -14.68 7.45
N MET A 245 -5.32 -15.99 7.20
CA MET A 245 -5.96 -16.54 6.02
C MET A 245 -7.46 -16.20 5.97
N LEU A 246 -8.17 -16.17 7.11
CA LEU A 246 -9.57 -15.77 7.16
C LEU A 246 -9.79 -14.28 6.89
N ASN A 247 -8.94 -13.45 7.49
CA ASN A 247 -8.99 -12.00 7.37
C ASN A 247 -8.48 -11.51 6.01
N ALA A 248 -7.63 -12.28 5.33
CA ALA A 248 -7.18 -11.99 3.96
C ALA A 248 -8.33 -11.97 2.94
N ARG A 249 -9.51 -12.53 3.24
CA ARG A 249 -10.70 -12.37 2.37
C ARG A 249 -11.12 -10.92 2.23
N GLN A 250 -10.78 -10.08 3.21
CA GLN A 250 -11.00 -8.64 3.19
C GLN A 250 -9.88 -7.95 2.44
N SER A 251 -8.60 -8.31 2.57
CA SER A 251 -7.57 -7.71 1.69
C SER A 251 -7.81 -8.03 0.21
N VAL A 252 -8.52 -9.13 -0.07
CA VAL A 252 -9.03 -9.50 -1.39
C VAL A 252 -10.30 -8.71 -1.78
N ARG A 253 -11.20 -8.41 -0.84
CA ARG A 253 -12.43 -7.61 -1.08
C ARG A 253 -12.17 -6.10 -1.11
N ASP A 254 -11.25 -5.63 -0.29
CA ASP A 254 -10.73 -4.28 -0.19
C ASP A 254 -9.74 -4.01 -1.34
N ARG A 255 -9.09 -5.02 -1.94
CA ARG A 255 -8.43 -4.80 -3.24
C ARG A 255 -9.41 -4.56 -4.40
N ASP A 256 -10.64 -5.06 -4.29
CA ASP A 256 -11.71 -4.75 -5.22
C ASP A 256 -12.47 -3.45 -4.84
N THR A 257 -12.28 -2.90 -3.63
CA THR A 257 -13.05 -1.73 -3.13
C THR A 257 -12.21 -0.54 -2.62
N SER A 258 -10.88 -0.65 -2.49
CA SER A 258 -9.91 0.41 -2.10
C SER A 258 -8.44 -0.11 -2.07
N PRO A 259 -7.56 0.21 -3.05
CA PRO A 259 -6.18 -0.29 -3.09
C PRO A 259 -5.19 0.47 -2.19
N GLY A 260 -5.61 0.99 -1.03
CA GLY A 260 -4.65 1.62 -0.12
C GLY A 260 -5.25 2.18 1.15
N ASN A 261 -5.35 1.34 2.20
CA ASN A 261 -5.18 1.74 3.62
C ASN A 261 -5.51 0.62 4.63
N SER A 262 -5.26 -0.67 4.36
CA SER A 262 -5.23 -1.64 5.45
C SER A 262 -3.79 -1.80 5.96
N LEU A 263 -3.56 -1.50 7.25
CA LEU A 263 -2.40 -2.02 7.99
C LEU A 263 -2.50 -3.56 7.94
N SER A 264 -1.97 -4.16 6.88
CA SER A 264 -1.94 -5.62 6.76
C SER A 264 -0.79 -6.14 7.59
N ILE A 265 -1.09 -7.05 8.52
CA ILE A 265 -0.12 -7.86 9.28
C ILE A 265 0.93 -8.51 8.35
N THR A 266 0.61 -8.70 7.06
CA THR A 266 1.56 -9.13 6.02
C THR A 266 2.80 -8.24 5.88
N LYS A 267 2.72 -6.93 6.19
CA LYS A 267 3.89 -6.03 6.15
C LYS A 267 4.88 -6.31 7.28
N ILE A 268 4.45 -6.92 8.38
CA ILE A 268 5.28 -7.16 9.58
C ILE A 268 6.07 -8.48 9.46
N MET A 269 5.60 -9.47 8.69
CA MET A 269 6.25 -10.80 8.58
C MET A 269 7.19 -10.97 7.36
N ASN A 270 7.43 -9.92 6.58
CA ASN A 270 8.40 -9.97 5.48
C ASN A 270 9.84 -9.73 5.99
N ILE A 271 10.39 -10.69 6.75
CA ILE A 271 11.83 -10.76 6.98
C ILE A 271 12.43 -11.45 5.75
N ARG A 272 12.98 -10.68 4.80
CA ARG A 272 13.81 -11.22 3.72
C ARG A 272 15.20 -11.52 4.27
N THR A 273 15.49 -12.79 4.49
CA THR A 273 16.84 -13.31 4.67
C THR A 273 17.56 -13.26 3.32
N THR A 274 18.38 -12.24 3.08
CA THR A 274 19.33 -12.21 1.96
C THR A 274 20.59 -12.94 2.37
N THR A 275 20.66 -14.25 2.09
CA THR A 275 21.93 -14.96 2.05
C THR A 275 22.52 -14.77 0.65
N SER A 276 23.63 -14.04 0.61
CA SER A 276 24.40 -13.72 -0.59
C SER A 276 25.35 -14.87 -0.91
N SER A 277 25.25 -15.42 -2.11
CA SER A 277 26.37 -16.11 -2.75
C SER A 277 26.11 -16.28 -4.25
N HIS A 278 26.64 -15.36 -5.06
CA HIS A 278 27.17 -15.71 -6.36
C HIS A 278 28.40 -14.85 -6.67
N VAL A 279 29.54 -15.52 -6.59
CA VAL A 279 30.82 -15.13 -7.17
C VAL A 279 30.69 -15.31 -8.68
N VAL A 280 30.98 -14.26 -9.46
CA VAL A 280 31.44 -14.41 -10.86
C VAL A 280 32.56 -13.39 -11.09
N THR A 281 33.68 -13.94 -11.53
CA THR A 281 34.98 -13.34 -11.82
C THR A 281 35.01 -12.65 -13.19
N SER A 282 35.61 -11.45 -13.20
CA SER A 282 36.48 -10.80 -14.21
C SER A 282 36.33 -11.08 -15.73
N GLY A 283 36.32 -10.00 -16.53
CA GLY A 283 37.11 -9.91 -17.77
C GLY A 283 36.51 -9.18 -18.99
N GLU A 284 36.84 -7.88 -19.13
CA GLU A 284 37.09 -7.14 -20.40
C GLU A 284 35.92 -6.82 -21.40
N PRO A 285 36.10 -5.91 -22.40
CA PRO A 285 35.73 -4.50 -22.30
C PRO A 285 34.71 -4.04 -23.37
N PHE A 286 34.32 -2.77 -23.23
CA PHE A 286 33.33 -2.02 -24.00
C PHE A 286 33.63 -1.95 -25.52
N GLU A 287 32.64 -2.32 -26.35
CA GLU A 287 32.52 -1.82 -27.74
C GLU A 287 31.07 -1.36 -27.98
N SER A 288 30.98 -0.20 -28.63
CA SER A 288 29.77 0.52 -29.01
C SER A 288 29.21 0.01 -30.34
N GLU A 289 27.92 -0.30 -30.40
CA GLU A 289 27.00 0.15 -31.46
C GLU A 289 25.57 -0.35 -31.24
N ASP A 290 24.64 0.38 -31.87
CA ASP A 290 23.25 0.08 -32.14
C ASP A 290 22.17 0.34 -31.07
N SER A 291 21.67 1.58 -31.19
CA SER A 291 20.26 1.93 -31.10
C SER A 291 19.32 0.85 -31.63
N LYS A 292 18.74 0.05 -30.73
CA LYS A 292 17.45 -0.66 -30.88
C LYS A 292 17.20 -1.51 -29.63
N ASN A 293 16.83 -0.88 -28.53
CA ASN A 293 16.15 -1.56 -27.41
C ASN A 293 15.12 -0.59 -26.83
N VAL A 294 14.04 -0.40 -27.57
CA VAL A 294 12.82 0.24 -27.04
C VAL A 294 12.21 -0.73 -26.04
N MET A 295 12.25 -0.35 -24.77
CA MET A 295 11.73 -1.14 -23.66
C MET A 295 10.20 -1.19 -23.71
N HIS A 296 9.64 -2.40 -23.76
CA HIS A 296 8.20 -2.63 -23.63
C HIS A 296 7.74 -2.35 -22.20
N LEU A 297 7.21 -1.15 -21.97
CA LEU A 297 6.27 -0.87 -20.88
C LEU A 297 4.93 -1.54 -21.23
N SER A 298 4.86 -2.85 -20.98
CA SER A 298 3.80 -3.74 -21.45
C SER A 298 2.35 -3.31 -21.18
N PRO A 299 2.00 -2.52 -20.13
CA PRO A 299 0.63 -2.01 -20.00
C PRO A 299 0.36 -0.82 -20.92
N LEU A 300 1.22 0.21 -20.93
CA LEU A 300 0.96 1.46 -21.65
C LEU A 300 1.15 1.32 -23.17
N GLY A 301 2.08 0.48 -23.62
CA GLY A 301 2.27 0.17 -25.04
C GLY A 301 1.11 -0.61 -25.66
N GLN A 302 0.41 -1.45 -24.87
CA GLN A 302 -0.83 -2.11 -25.31
C GLN A 302 -1.98 -1.11 -25.48
N TYR A 303 -2.02 -0.05 -24.67
CA TYR A 303 -3.08 0.96 -24.73
C TYR A 303 -3.02 1.89 -25.95
N ARG A 304 -1.86 1.97 -26.62
CA ARG A 304 -1.67 2.77 -27.84
C ARG A 304 -2.25 2.10 -29.09
N ASN A 305 -1.97 0.81 -29.28
CA ASN A 305 -2.32 0.09 -30.52
C ASN A 305 -3.84 -0.14 -30.70
N GLU A 306 -4.64 -0.04 -29.64
CA GLU A 306 -6.11 -0.14 -29.71
C GLU A 306 -6.80 1.19 -30.04
N PHE A 307 -6.19 2.34 -29.72
CA PHE A 307 -6.75 3.66 -30.02
C PHE A 307 -6.64 4.02 -31.51
N GLU A 308 -5.58 3.54 -32.17
CA GLU A 308 -5.36 3.73 -33.61
C GLU A 308 -6.19 2.78 -34.49
N SER A 309 -6.77 1.70 -33.93
CA SER A 309 -7.50 0.68 -34.70
C SER A 309 -9.02 0.85 -34.74
N ASN A 310 -9.57 1.96 -34.22
CA ASN A 310 -10.99 2.27 -34.32
C ASN A 310 -11.26 3.36 -35.40
N PRO A 311 -11.63 2.99 -36.64
CA PRO A 311 -11.81 3.93 -37.76
C PRO A 311 -13.09 4.79 -37.66
N SER A 312 -13.79 4.81 -36.53
CA SER A 312 -15.05 5.56 -36.35
C SER A 312 -14.88 6.94 -35.71
N VAL A 313 -13.64 7.44 -35.56
CA VAL A 313 -13.34 8.80 -35.07
C VAL A 313 -12.75 9.65 -36.19
N GLU A 314 -13.32 9.58 -37.39
CA GLU A 314 -13.08 10.54 -38.48
C GLU A 314 -14.01 11.74 -38.36
N ASP A 315 -13.91 12.50 -37.27
CA ASP A 315 -14.26 13.94 -37.29
C ASP A 315 -13.75 14.62 -36.01
N LYS A 316 -12.49 15.04 -35.99
CA LYS A 316 -12.03 16.03 -35.01
C LYS A 316 -11.21 17.12 -35.67
N ARG A 317 -11.68 18.34 -35.44
CA ARG A 317 -11.09 19.60 -35.86
C ARG A 317 -9.62 19.71 -35.40
N PRO A 318 -8.77 20.45 -36.13
CA PRO A 318 -7.33 20.54 -35.83
C PRO A 318 -6.95 21.18 -34.48
N ASP A 319 -7.90 21.77 -33.74
CA ASP A 319 -7.64 22.60 -32.55
C ASP A 319 -8.00 21.94 -31.20
N ASP A 320 -8.41 20.67 -31.17
CA ASP A 320 -8.88 20.00 -29.94
C ASP A 320 -7.70 19.32 -29.19
N ASP A 321 -6.82 20.13 -28.57
CA ASP A 321 -5.61 19.68 -27.82
C ASP A 321 -5.94 18.69 -26.66
N HIS A 322 -7.22 18.58 -26.29
CA HIS A 322 -7.73 17.81 -25.14
C HIS A 322 -7.84 16.30 -25.40
N THR A 323 -7.51 15.82 -26.60
CA THR A 323 -7.49 14.37 -26.92
C THR A 323 -6.14 13.69 -26.67
N ARG A 324 -5.12 14.44 -26.23
CA ARG A 324 -3.81 13.85 -25.90
C ARG A 324 -3.84 13.31 -24.47
N GLY A 325 -3.60 12.00 -24.31
CA GLY A 325 -3.55 11.39 -22.98
C GLY A 325 -2.37 11.95 -22.17
N ASP A 326 -2.67 12.58 -21.03
CA ASP A 326 -1.69 13.02 -20.03
C ASP A 326 -1.44 11.89 -19.00
N ALA A 327 -0.27 11.92 -18.35
CA ALA A 327 0.06 11.01 -17.25
C ALA A 327 0.63 11.77 -16.06
N THR A 328 0.49 11.20 -14.86
CA THR A 328 1.00 11.83 -13.64
C THR A 328 1.87 10.87 -12.85
N THR A 329 2.95 11.40 -12.28
CA THR A 329 3.77 10.70 -11.29
C THR A 329 3.59 11.34 -9.91
N ASN A 330 4.06 10.63 -8.89
CA ASN A 330 4.27 11.13 -7.54
C ASN A 330 5.34 10.25 -6.87
N PRO A 331 5.93 10.68 -5.73
CA PRO A 331 6.97 9.91 -5.05
C PRO A 331 6.58 8.47 -4.76
N SER A 332 5.34 8.21 -4.33
CA SER A 332 4.84 6.86 -4.02
C SER A 332 4.82 5.95 -5.26
N LEU A 333 4.39 6.46 -6.42
CA LEU A 333 4.32 5.70 -7.67
C LEU A 333 5.72 5.39 -8.20
N VAL A 334 6.62 6.36 -8.14
CA VAL A 334 8.02 6.19 -8.54
C VAL A 334 8.69 5.16 -7.63
N PHE A 335 8.58 5.31 -6.31
CA PHE A 335 9.15 4.37 -5.35
C PHE A 335 8.61 2.94 -5.54
N ALA A 336 7.30 2.78 -5.75
CA ALA A 336 6.69 1.47 -6.01
C ALA A 336 7.14 0.86 -7.35
N ALA A 337 7.32 1.67 -8.40
CA ALA A 337 7.82 1.20 -9.68
C ALA A 337 9.25 0.66 -9.54
N LEU A 338 10.14 1.41 -8.88
CA LEU A 338 11.55 1.07 -8.75
C LEU A 338 11.84 -0.16 -7.88
N GLN A 339 10.85 -0.67 -7.14
CA GLN A 339 10.97 -1.97 -6.46
C GLN A 339 10.89 -3.17 -7.39
N LYS A 340 10.54 -2.97 -8.67
CA LYS A 340 10.49 -4.03 -9.68
C LYS A 340 11.85 -4.18 -10.37
N PRO A 341 12.37 -5.41 -10.55
CA PRO A 341 13.67 -5.64 -11.18
C PRO A 341 13.81 -5.03 -12.58
N GLU A 342 12.72 -4.94 -13.34
CA GLU A 342 12.71 -4.39 -14.70
C GLU A 342 13.13 -2.91 -14.76
N TYR A 343 12.99 -2.13 -13.67
CA TYR A 343 13.38 -0.71 -13.62
C TYR A 343 14.69 -0.46 -12.85
N ALA A 344 15.43 -1.51 -12.46
CA ALA A 344 16.68 -1.37 -11.72
C ALA A 344 17.72 -0.52 -12.48
N HIS A 345 17.77 -0.67 -13.81
CA HIS A 345 18.67 0.09 -14.69
C HIS A 345 18.49 1.62 -14.56
N LEU A 346 17.26 2.11 -14.34
CA LEU A 346 17.01 3.55 -14.18
C LEU A 346 17.71 4.12 -12.94
N VAL A 347 17.79 3.33 -11.86
CA VAL A 347 18.48 3.72 -10.62
C VAL A 347 19.99 3.78 -10.85
N GLU A 348 20.55 2.79 -11.54
CA GLU A 348 21.97 2.74 -11.89
C GLU A 348 22.37 3.90 -12.81
N ASP A 349 21.54 4.20 -13.82
CA ASP A 349 21.75 5.32 -14.73
C ASP A 349 21.71 6.66 -14.01
N ALA A 350 20.83 6.82 -13.02
CA ALA A 350 20.76 8.02 -12.19
C ALA A 350 22.02 8.22 -11.33
N VAL A 351 22.54 7.14 -10.73
CA VAL A 351 23.82 7.20 -10.01
C VAL A 351 24.95 7.56 -10.98
N ARG A 352 25.00 6.95 -12.16
CA ARG A 352 26.03 7.24 -13.17
C ARG A 352 25.98 8.69 -13.64
N TYR A 353 24.78 9.20 -13.91
CA TYR A 353 24.56 10.60 -14.31
C TYR A 353 25.07 11.58 -13.25
N ALA A 354 24.72 11.35 -11.97
CA ALA A 354 25.15 12.20 -10.87
C ALA A 354 26.68 12.15 -10.66
N MET A 355 27.28 10.97 -10.72
CA MET A 355 28.73 10.79 -10.57
C MET A 355 29.52 11.46 -11.69
N ALA A 356 29.03 11.41 -12.94
CA ALA A 356 29.70 12.02 -14.08
C ALA A 356 29.71 13.55 -14.04
N ARG A 357 28.67 14.18 -13.47
CA ARG A 357 28.48 15.64 -13.48
C ARG A 357 29.07 16.36 -12.28
N SER A 358 29.63 15.66 -11.29
CA SER A 358 30.38 16.30 -10.22
C SER A 358 31.17 15.31 -9.37
N ALA A 359 32.45 15.09 -9.72
CA ALA A 359 33.39 14.37 -8.84
C ALA A 359 33.77 15.15 -7.56
N SER A 360 33.44 16.45 -7.47
CA SER A 360 33.81 17.36 -6.38
C SER A 360 32.65 17.80 -5.47
N ARG A 361 31.42 17.29 -5.68
CA ARG A 361 30.25 17.63 -4.84
C ARG A 361 30.13 16.68 -3.65
N SER A 362 29.45 17.14 -2.59
CA SER A 362 29.10 16.29 -1.45
C SER A 362 28.17 15.14 -1.87
N VAL A 363 28.16 14.07 -1.07
CA VAL A 363 27.26 12.93 -1.25
C VAL A 363 25.80 13.39 -1.30
N GLU A 364 25.43 14.37 -0.49
CA GLU A 364 24.09 14.96 -0.45
C GLU A 364 23.71 15.57 -1.79
N ALA A 365 24.57 16.41 -2.36
CA ALA A 365 24.29 17.10 -3.62
C ALA A 365 24.27 16.14 -4.81
N GLN A 366 25.10 15.10 -4.80
CA GLN A 366 25.04 14.03 -5.79
C GLN A 366 23.76 13.19 -5.65
N THR A 367 23.36 12.88 -4.42
CA THR A 367 22.11 12.14 -4.14
C THR A 367 20.91 12.92 -4.63
N GLU A 368 20.87 14.23 -4.36
CA GLU A 368 19.80 15.10 -4.84
C GLU A 368 19.75 15.14 -6.38
N LEU A 369 20.89 15.29 -7.05
CA LEU A 369 20.97 15.27 -8.50
C LEU A 369 20.51 13.92 -9.09
N ALA A 370 20.89 12.81 -8.46
CA ALA A 370 20.44 11.48 -8.86
C ALA A 370 18.93 11.31 -8.69
N CYS A 371 18.35 11.83 -7.60
CA CYS A 371 16.90 11.82 -7.38
C CYS A 371 16.17 12.61 -8.48
N ASP A 372 16.63 13.82 -8.78
CA ASP A 372 16.04 14.68 -9.81
C ASP A 372 16.12 14.00 -11.19
N TYR A 373 17.29 13.48 -11.56
CA TYR A 373 17.47 12.76 -12.82
C TYR A 373 16.59 11.52 -12.92
N LEU A 374 16.47 10.74 -11.84
CA LEU A 374 15.62 9.55 -11.80
C LEU A 374 14.14 9.88 -12.02
N LEU A 375 13.65 10.96 -11.39
CA LEU A 375 12.28 11.44 -11.60
C LEU A 375 12.04 11.85 -13.05
N VAL A 376 13.02 12.53 -13.66
CA VAL A 376 12.97 12.94 -15.07
C VAL A 376 13.00 11.71 -15.99
N GLN A 377 13.85 10.72 -15.72
CA GLN A 377 13.93 9.48 -16.49
C GLN A 377 12.60 8.71 -16.48
N VAL A 378 11.96 8.58 -15.32
CA VAL A 378 10.63 7.97 -15.24
C VAL A 378 9.62 8.77 -16.08
N GLY A 379 9.69 10.10 -16.04
CA GLY A 379 8.87 10.97 -16.88
C GLY A 379 9.10 10.77 -18.38
N ILE A 380 10.35 10.65 -18.80
CA ILE A 380 10.75 10.39 -20.18
C ILE A 380 10.20 9.05 -20.68
N GLN A 381 10.33 7.99 -19.88
CA GLN A 381 9.77 6.68 -20.22
C GLN A 381 8.26 6.76 -20.48
N ILE A 382 7.54 7.59 -19.72
CA ILE A 382 6.12 7.86 -19.93
C ILE A 382 5.89 8.68 -21.21
N LEU A 383 6.63 9.76 -21.44
CA LEU A 383 6.50 10.64 -22.61
C LEU A 383 6.77 9.94 -23.96
N ASN A 384 7.56 8.86 -23.93
CA ASN A 384 7.78 8.00 -25.10
C ASN A 384 6.57 7.17 -25.50
N ILE A 385 5.59 7.04 -24.61
CA ILE A 385 4.39 6.25 -24.85
C ILE A 385 3.18 7.13 -25.16
N ILE A 386 3.03 8.23 -24.41
CA ILE A 386 1.87 9.11 -24.52
C ILE A 386 2.14 10.28 -25.48
N PRO A 387 1.14 10.86 -26.15
CA PRO A 387 1.28 12.07 -26.96
C PRO A 387 1.14 13.38 -26.16
N GLY A 388 0.59 13.31 -24.95
CA GLY A 388 0.33 14.46 -24.08
C GLY A 388 1.51 14.84 -23.20
N ARG A 389 1.21 15.28 -21.98
CA ARG A 389 2.16 15.78 -20.99
C ARG A 389 2.36 14.80 -19.84
N VAL A 390 3.51 14.92 -19.16
CA VAL A 390 3.76 14.21 -17.90
C VAL A 390 3.84 15.19 -16.73
N SER A 391 3.12 14.92 -15.64
CA SER A 391 3.29 15.64 -14.38
C SER A 391 4.35 15.01 -13.51
N ILE A 392 5.42 15.74 -13.16
CA ILE A 392 6.49 15.29 -12.24
C ILE A 392 6.46 16.14 -10.98
N SER A 393 6.48 15.50 -9.81
CA SER A 393 6.39 16.18 -8.51
C SER A 393 7.72 16.77 -8.06
N VAL A 394 7.69 17.98 -7.52
CA VAL A 394 8.77 18.46 -6.64
C VAL A 394 8.80 17.64 -5.35
N ASP A 395 9.92 17.72 -4.63
CA ASP A 395 10.06 17.07 -3.32
C ASP A 395 9.02 17.64 -2.34
N PRO A 396 8.16 16.80 -1.75
CA PRO A 396 7.11 17.24 -0.82
C PRO A 396 7.65 17.96 0.43
N ARG A 397 8.91 17.75 0.80
CA ARG A 397 9.54 18.43 1.95
C ARG A 397 9.76 19.93 1.68
N LEU A 398 9.81 20.33 0.41
CA LEU A 398 9.95 21.73 0.00
C LEU A 398 8.61 22.47 -0.02
N ALA A 399 7.48 21.83 0.30
CA ALA A 399 6.14 22.36 0.07
C ALA A 399 5.87 23.75 0.68
N ASN A 400 6.61 24.19 1.69
CA ASN A 400 6.44 25.51 2.31
C ASN A 400 7.58 26.50 1.97
N ASP A 401 8.54 26.10 1.14
CA ASP A 401 9.70 26.90 0.74
C ASP A 401 9.54 27.39 -0.70
N HIS A 402 9.16 28.66 -0.84
CA HIS A 402 8.87 29.30 -2.12
C HIS A 402 10.05 29.21 -3.10
N ASP A 403 11.25 29.63 -2.68
CA ASP A 403 12.41 29.75 -3.55
C ASP A 403 12.97 28.37 -3.91
N ALA A 404 12.95 27.42 -2.96
CA ALA A 404 13.40 26.06 -3.22
C ALA A 404 12.48 25.32 -4.21
N ILE A 405 11.16 25.56 -4.18
CA ILE A 405 10.23 25.00 -5.17
C ILE A 405 10.55 25.53 -6.57
N ILE A 406 10.77 26.85 -6.71
CA ILE A 406 11.10 27.47 -8.00
C ILE A 406 12.42 26.90 -8.54
N ALA A 407 13.45 26.85 -7.69
CA ALA A 407 14.76 26.30 -8.05
C ALA A 407 14.64 24.83 -8.50
N LYS A 408 13.90 24.01 -7.74
CA LYS A 408 13.66 22.59 -8.06
C LYS A 408 12.89 22.43 -9.38
N GLY A 409 11.82 23.19 -9.58
CA GLY A 409 11.02 23.17 -10.81
C GLY A 409 11.85 23.51 -12.05
N ARG A 410 12.65 24.59 -11.98
CA ARG A 410 13.57 24.98 -13.06
C ARG A 410 14.63 23.93 -13.31
N ASN A 411 15.19 23.32 -12.27
CA ASN A 411 16.19 22.25 -12.41
C ASN A 411 15.60 21.04 -13.13
N LEU A 412 14.42 20.55 -12.71
CA LEU A 412 13.77 19.40 -13.34
C LEU A 412 13.49 19.65 -14.84
N VAL A 413 12.95 20.83 -15.19
CA VAL A 413 12.72 21.20 -16.59
C VAL A 413 14.02 21.25 -17.38
N SER A 414 15.11 21.81 -16.80
CA SER A 414 16.40 21.89 -17.49
C SER A 414 16.96 20.51 -17.86
N ILE A 415 16.77 19.50 -16.99
CA ILE A 415 17.20 18.12 -17.27
C ILE A 415 16.35 17.50 -18.38
N PHE A 416 15.03 17.77 -18.43
CA PHE A 416 14.19 17.34 -19.56
C PHE A 416 14.68 17.94 -20.88
N GLU A 417 14.97 19.24 -20.91
CA GLU A 417 15.45 19.94 -22.10
C GLU A 417 16.83 19.44 -22.54
N GLU A 418 17.74 19.20 -21.59
CA GLU A 418 19.05 18.60 -21.85
C GLU A 418 18.93 17.23 -22.54
N LEU A 419 17.93 16.44 -22.14
CA LEU A 419 17.66 15.11 -22.70
C LEU A 419 16.79 15.17 -23.97
N GLY A 420 16.51 16.35 -24.51
CA GLY A 420 15.79 16.54 -25.77
C GLY A 420 14.25 16.53 -25.65
N TYR A 421 13.70 16.64 -24.45
CA TYR A 421 12.25 16.69 -24.23
C TYR A 421 11.79 18.13 -23.97
N PRO A 422 10.88 18.67 -24.81
CA PRO A 422 10.45 20.06 -24.70
C PRO A 422 9.64 20.30 -23.41
N ARG A 423 9.86 21.44 -22.75
CA ARG A 423 9.19 21.81 -21.49
C ARG A 423 7.67 21.84 -21.59
N GLU A 424 7.13 22.11 -22.78
CA GLU A 424 5.69 22.13 -23.06
C GLU A 424 5.03 20.76 -22.84
N ARG A 425 5.81 19.67 -22.82
CA ARG A 425 5.36 18.31 -22.50
C ARG A 425 5.46 17.97 -21.00
N VAL A 426 5.84 18.91 -20.15
CA VAL A 426 6.10 18.68 -18.72
C VAL A 426 5.23 19.59 -17.88
N LEU A 427 4.61 19.04 -16.83
CA LEU A 427 3.96 19.79 -15.77
C LEU A 427 4.74 19.61 -14.46
N ILE A 428 5.19 20.70 -13.85
CA ILE A 428 5.80 20.64 -12.52
C ILE A 428 4.69 20.61 -11.47
N LYS A 429 4.59 19.48 -10.78
CA LYS A 429 3.52 19.21 -9.83
C LYS A 429 3.92 19.67 -8.43
N ILE A 430 3.14 20.59 -7.86
CA ILE A 430 3.47 21.32 -6.64
C ILE A 430 2.31 21.20 -5.64
N PRO A 431 2.55 20.86 -4.37
CA PRO A 431 1.50 20.91 -3.35
C PRO A 431 0.90 22.31 -3.20
N ALA A 432 -0.43 22.41 -3.16
CA ALA A 432 -1.17 23.67 -3.07
C ALA A 432 -1.20 24.26 -1.64
N THR A 433 -0.03 24.42 -1.04
CA THR A 433 0.21 25.31 0.10
C THR A 433 0.27 26.75 -0.41
N TYR A 434 0.20 27.75 0.48
CA TYR A 434 0.29 29.14 0.04
C TYR A 434 1.64 29.44 -0.65
N SER A 435 2.77 29.05 -0.04
CA SER A 435 4.10 29.16 -0.66
C SER A 435 4.19 28.41 -2.00
N GLY A 436 3.56 27.24 -2.10
CA GLY A 436 3.54 26.44 -3.33
C GLY A 436 2.74 27.09 -4.45
N ILE A 437 1.62 27.75 -4.14
CA ILE A 437 0.82 28.50 -5.11
C ILE A 437 1.61 29.71 -5.64
N LEU A 438 2.26 30.46 -4.76
CA LEU A 438 3.12 31.59 -5.17
C LEU A 438 4.33 31.12 -6.01
N ALA A 439 4.96 30.00 -5.63
CA ALA A 439 6.04 29.43 -6.40
C ALA A 439 5.57 28.95 -7.79
N ALA A 440 4.37 28.37 -7.87
CA ALA A 440 3.76 27.99 -9.14
C ALA A 440 3.46 29.22 -10.01
N GLN A 441 2.93 30.30 -9.44
CA GLN A 441 2.74 31.58 -10.12
C GLN A 441 4.05 32.09 -10.73
N ALA A 442 5.15 32.05 -9.96
CA ALA A 442 6.46 32.49 -10.43
C ALA A 442 7.06 31.62 -11.54
N LEU A 443 6.70 30.33 -11.60
CA LEU A 443 7.09 29.41 -12.67
C LEU A 443 6.26 29.62 -13.95
N GLU A 444 4.96 29.92 -13.80
CA GLU A 444 4.04 30.19 -14.91
C GLU A 444 4.22 31.58 -15.51
N THR A 445 4.72 32.54 -14.72
CA THR A 445 4.89 33.93 -15.17
C THR A 445 6.14 34.09 -16.05
N PRO A 446 5.99 34.52 -17.32
CA PRO A 446 7.14 34.88 -18.16
C PRO A 446 7.93 36.04 -17.56
N ILE A 447 9.25 35.93 -17.49
CA ILE A 447 10.15 36.98 -17.02
C ILE A 447 10.85 37.59 -18.23
N GLN A 448 10.93 38.93 -18.28
CA GLN A 448 11.68 39.62 -19.31
C GLN A 448 13.19 39.36 -19.15
N LEU A 449 13.82 38.84 -20.19
CA LEU A 449 15.25 38.58 -20.24
C LEU A 449 16.02 39.83 -20.71
N PRO A 450 17.31 39.97 -20.35
CA PRO A 450 18.12 41.15 -20.71
C PRO A 450 18.25 41.41 -22.22
N ASN A 451 18.05 40.38 -23.04
CA ASN A 451 18.10 40.45 -24.50
C ASN A 451 16.77 40.91 -25.14
N GLY A 452 15.78 41.34 -24.34
CA GLY A 452 14.49 41.84 -24.83
C GLY A 452 13.46 40.75 -25.18
N THR A 453 13.77 39.46 -24.98
CA THR A 453 12.80 38.37 -25.11
C THR A 453 12.22 37.99 -23.74
N SER A 454 11.06 37.33 -23.71
CA SER A 454 10.49 36.80 -22.46
C SER A 454 10.84 35.33 -22.29
N SER A 455 11.09 34.89 -21.05
CA SER A 455 11.27 33.47 -20.75
C SER A 455 9.99 32.71 -21.04
N LYS A 456 10.11 31.47 -21.55
CA LYS A 456 8.95 30.59 -21.68
C LYS A 456 8.42 30.19 -20.30
N PRO A 457 7.09 30.11 -20.11
CA PRO A 457 6.50 29.64 -18.87
C PRO A 457 6.87 28.18 -18.60
N ILE A 458 6.91 27.81 -17.33
CA ILE A 458 6.98 26.42 -16.87
C ILE A 458 5.60 26.06 -16.34
N HIS A 459 4.88 25.23 -17.08
CA HIS A 459 3.52 24.84 -16.71
C HIS A 459 3.51 23.96 -15.46
N THR A 460 2.52 24.21 -14.60
CA THR A 460 2.42 23.62 -13.27
C THR A 460 1.12 22.86 -13.06
N ASN A 461 1.18 21.88 -12.17
CA ASN A 461 0.04 21.12 -11.69
C ASN A 461 -0.07 21.23 -10.16
N ALA A 462 -0.96 22.08 -9.67
CA ALA A 462 -1.19 22.21 -8.23
C ALA A 462 -1.95 20.98 -7.69
N THR A 463 -1.34 20.25 -6.75
CA THR A 463 -1.85 19.00 -6.18
C THR A 463 -2.21 19.15 -4.70
N LEU A 464 -2.82 18.13 -4.10
CA LEU A 464 -3.36 18.21 -2.73
C LEU A 464 -4.40 19.35 -2.57
N ILE A 465 -5.25 19.51 -3.59
CA ILE A 465 -6.41 20.40 -3.55
C ILE A 465 -7.58 19.66 -2.90
N PHE A 466 -8.10 20.20 -1.79
CA PHE A 466 -9.18 19.61 -1.01
C PHE A 466 -10.39 20.55 -0.81
N GLY A 467 -10.27 21.81 -1.20
CA GLY A 467 -11.29 22.85 -1.01
C GLY A 467 -11.30 23.89 -2.13
N LEU A 468 -12.31 24.76 -2.12
CA LEU A 468 -12.53 25.80 -3.12
C LEU A 468 -11.51 26.94 -2.96
N VAL A 469 -11.13 27.27 -1.72
CA VAL A 469 -10.16 28.35 -1.43
C VAL A 469 -8.83 28.10 -2.13
N GLN A 470 -8.29 26.88 -2.04
CA GLN A 470 -7.07 26.49 -2.76
C GLN A 470 -7.26 26.62 -4.28
N ALA A 471 -8.37 26.15 -4.82
CA ALA A 471 -8.63 26.18 -6.26
C ALA A 471 -8.71 27.62 -6.80
N LEU A 472 -9.45 28.51 -6.12
CA LEU A 472 -9.52 29.92 -6.50
C LEU A 472 -8.16 30.60 -6.43
N ALA A 473 -7.39 30.37 -5.36
CA ALA A 473 -6.04 30.91 -5.25
C ALA A 473 -5.13 30.41 -6.40
N CYS A 474 -5.21 29.12 -6.76
CA CYS A 474 -4.49 28.58 -7.91
C CYS A 474 -4.90 29.24 -9.23
N ALA A 475 -6.19 29.47 -9.44
CA ALA A 475 -6.69 30.12 -10.65
C ALA A 475 -6.26 31.57 -10.76
N GLN A 476 -6.34 32.32 -9.66
CA GLN A 476 -5.83 33.69 -9.57
C GLN A 476 -4.33 33.76 -9.83
N ALA A 477 -3.56 32.77 -9.36
CA ALA A 477 -2.13 32.62 -9.63
C ALA A 477 -1.79 32.24 -11.08
N GLY A 478 -2.76 32.02 -11.97
CA GLY A 478 -2.52 31.65 -13.37
C GLY A 478 -1.96 30.24 -13.55
N ILE A 479 -2.20 29.33 -12.60
CA ILE A 479 -1.71 27.95 -12.67
C ILE A 479 -2.40 27.19 -13.81
N SER A 480 -1.64 26.41 -14.57
CA SER A 480 -2.17 25.67 -15.74
C SER A 480 -3.18 24.60 -15.37
N VAL A 481 -2.88 23.77 -14.36
CA VAL A 481 -3.70 22.61 -13.98
C VAL A 481 -3.83 22.50 -12.46
N ILE A 482 -5.01 22.16 -11.95
CA ILE A 482 -5.22 21.77 -10.55
C ILE A 482 -5.67 20.30 -10.46
N SER A 483 -5.28 19.61 -9.39
CA SER A 483 -5.62 18.22 -9.12
C SER A 483 -6.42 18.05 -7.81
N PRO A 484 -7.75 18.20 -7.82
CA PRO A 484 -8.61 17.93 -6.65
C PRO A 484 -8.76 16.44 -6.34
N PHE A 485 -8.66 16.07 -5.06
CA PHE A 485 -8.61 14.67 -4.61
C PHE A 485 -9.99 14.16 -4.16
N ILE A 486 -10.70 13.48 -5.05
CA ILE A 486 -12.08 13.02 -4.84
C ILE A 486 -12.22 12.08 -3.63
N GLY A 487 -11.46 10.99 -3.61
CA GLY A 487 -11.59 9.97 -2.59
C GLY A 487 -11.15 10.42 -1.20
N ARG A 488 -10.10 11.25 -1.11
CA ARG A 488 -9.63 11.74 0.20
C ARG A 488 -10.61 12.74 0.83
N VAL A 489 -11.33 13.51 0.02
CA VAL A 489 -12.43 14.37 0.49
C VAL A 489 -13.54 13.51 1.09
N LYS A 490 -13.96 12.44 0.39
CA LYS A 490 -14.92 11.47 0.94
C LYS A 490 -14.46 10.83 2.25
N ASP A 491 -13.21 10.38 2.32
CA ASP A 491 -12.66 9.76 3.53
C ASP A 491 -12.71 10.73 4.73
N TRP A 492 -12.40 12.00 4.52
CA TRP A 492 -12.45 13.03 5.56
C TRP A 492 -13.88 13.28 6.05
N TRP A 493 -14.83 13.47 5.12
CA TRP A 493 -16.24 13.70 5.45
C TRP A 493 -16.87 12.48 6.14
N ALA A 494 -16.51 11.25 5.76
CA ALA A 494 -17.03 10.04 6.39
C ALA A 494 -16.67 9.96 7.89
N VAL A 495 -15.43 10.30 8.25
CA VAL A 495 -14.99 10.35 9.66
C VAL A 495 -15.78 11.40 10.44
N ARG A 496 -15.94 12.59 9.88
CA ARG A 496 -16.65 13.69 10.55
C ARG A 496 -18.15 13.44 10.67
N HIS A 497 -18.78 12.88 9.65
CA HIS A 497 -20.17 12.42 9.72
C HIS A 497 -20.37 11.34 10.79
N ALA A 498 -19.44 10.39 10.92
CA ALA A 498 -19.50 9.37 11.98
C ALA A 498 -19.36 9.99 13.38
N GLN A 499 -18.46 10.96 13.56
CA GLN A 499 -18.30 11.67 14.84
C GLN A 499 -19.54 12.49 15.22
N LEU A 500 -20.19 13.16 14.26
CA LEU A 500 -21.41 13.94 14.49
C LEU A 500 -22.63 13.05 14.77
N ASN A 501 -22.73 11.90 14.08
CA ASN A 501 -23.88 10.99 14.18
C ASN A 501 -23.76 9.93 15.30
N ASN A 502 -22.64 9.88 16.03
CA ASN A 502 -22.42 8.99 17.18
C ASN A 502 -23.39 9.19 18.36
N HIS A 503 -24.34 10.12 18.26
CA HIS A 503 -25.41 10.28 19.24
C HIS A 503 -26.62 9.34 18.98
N ASN A 504 -26.78 8.75 17.79
CA ASN A 504 -28.06 8.13 17.39
C ASN A 504 -28.00 6.65 16.93
N GLY A 505 -26.89 5.93 17.11
CA GLY A 505 -26.84 4.45 16.99
C GLY A 505 -27.22 3.81 15.63
N ASN A 506 -27.64 4.60 14.64
CA ASN A 506 -28.04 4.10 13.33
C ASN A 506 -26.83 4.03 12.40
N ALA A 507 -26.61 2.85 11.81
CA ALA A 507 -25.63 2.69 10.74
C ALA A 507 -25.96 3.68 9.61
N THR A 508 -25.01 4.57 9.30
CA THR A 508 -25.13 5.51 8.19
C THR A 508 -25.27 4.71 6.90
N GLN A 509 -26.41 4.86 6.23
CA GLN A 509 -26.60 4.37 4.86
C GLN A 509 -25.50 4.97 3.97
N PRO A 510 -25.01 4.25 2.95
CA PRO A 510 -24.07 4.81 1.98
C PRO A 510 -24.69 6.06 1.35
N GLN A 511 -24.01 7.21 1.43
CA GLN A 511 -24.47 8.42 0.73
C GLN A 511 -24.59 8.11 -0.77
N PRO A 512 -25.67 8.55 -1.44
CA PRO A 512 -25.79 8.39 -2.88
C PRO A 512 -24.62 9.10 -3.59
N LEU A 513 -24.18 8.57 -4.73
CA LEU A 513 -23.05 9.13 -5.48
C LEU A 513 -23.28 10.58 -5.91
N SER A 514 -24.54 10.98 -6.09
CA SER A 514 -24.94 12.38 -6.34
C SER A 514 -24.58 13.32 -5.19
N GLU A 515 -24.48 12.83 -3.95
CA GLU A 515 -24.11 13.58 -2.75
C GLU A 515 -22.63 13.39 -2.38
N HIS A 516 -21.84 12.71 -3.23
CA HIS A 516 -20.44 12.43 -2.93
C HIS A 516 -19.64 13.74 -2.77
N PRO A 517 -19.04 14.01 -1.59
CA PRO A 517 -18.48 15.33 -1.28
C PRO A 517 -17.30 15.71 -2.18
N GLY A 518 -16.48 14.73 -2.61
CA GLY A 518 -15.43 14.99 -3.60
C GLY A 518 -15.93 15.33 -5.00
N ILE A 519 -17.08 14.78 -5.43
CA ILE A 519 -17.69 15.09 -6.73
C ILE A 519 -18.31 16.48 -6.67
N GLN A 520 -18.98 16.78 -5.55
CA GLN A 520 -19.52 18.11 -5.28
C GLN A 520 -18.43 19.17 -5.27
N LEU A 521 -17.28 18.91 -4.65
CA LEU A 521 -16.13 19.82 -4.71
C LEU A 521 -15.73 20.17 -6.14
N VAL A 522 -15.60 19.18 -7.04
CA VAL A 522 -15.25 19.46 -8.45
C VAL A 522 -16.33 20.27 -9.15
N ARG A 523 -17.60 19.96 -8.90
CA ARG A 523 -18.73 20.75 -9.45
C ARG A 523 -18.70 22.19 -8.97
N THR A 524 -18.44 22.41 -7.68
CA THR A 524 -18.30 23.75 -7.09
C THR A 524 -17.13 24.51 -7.69
N ILE A 525 -15.96 23.88 -7.83
CA ILE A 525 -14.79 24.49 -8.46
C ILE A 525 -15.10 24.86 -9.91
N ARG A 526 -15.70 23.95 -10.69
CA ARG A 526 -16.10 24.23 -12.09
C ARG A 526 -17.04 25.42 -12.17
N SER A 527 -18.08 25.45 -11.35
CA SER A 527 -19.05 26.55 -11.31
C SER A 527 -18.37 27.88 -10.96
N ALA A 528 -17.47 27.89 -9.98
CA ALA A 528 -16.71 29.08 -9.62
C ALA A 528 -15.78 29.54 -10.75
N TYR A 529 -15.05 28.62 -11.39
CA TYR A 529 -14.17 28.95 -12.51
C TYR A 529 -14.95 29.53 -13.69
N THR A 530 -16.11 28.96 -14.04
CA THR A 530 -16.97 29.50 -15.09
C THR A 530 -17.52 30.87 -14.72
N SER A 531 -17.94 31.07 -13.46
CA SER A 531 -18.53 32.33 -13.00
C SER A 531 -17.51 33.47 -12.96
N TYR A 532 -16.28 33.18 -12.56
CA TYR A 532 -15.20 34.17 -12.45
C TYR A 532 -14.32 34.27 -13.70
N GLY A 533 -14.53 33.42 -14.71
CA GLY A 533 -13.80 33.47 -15.98
C GLY A 533 -12.39 32.87 -15.94
N HIS A 534 -12.15 31.90 -15.06
CA HIS A 534 -10.86 31.23 -14.92
C HIS A 534 -10.63 30.13 -15.98
N SER A 535 -9.42 30.06 -16.52
CA SER A 535 -9.03 29.09 -17.56
C SER A 535 -8.22 27.89 -17.06
N THR A 536 -7.82 27.89 -15.78
CA THR A 536 -7.10 26.78 -15.16
C THR A 536 -7.84 25.45 -15.34
N SER A 537 -7.16 24.43 -15.85
CA SER A 537 -7.77 23.13 -16.09
C SER A 537 -7.96 22.33 -14.80
N ILE A 538 -9.08 21.63 -14.69
CA ILE A 538 -9.42 20.76 -13.57
C ILE A 538 -9.11 19.31 -13.93
N MET A 539 -8.09 18.73 -13.30
CA MET A 539 -7.73 17.32 -13.44
C MET A 539 -8.11 16.53 -12.18
N ALA A 540 -9.31 15.97 -12.13
CA ALA A 540 -9.76 15.22 -10.95
C ALA A 540 -8.90 13.98 -10.71
N ALA A 541 -8.56 13.73 -9.45
CA ALA A 541 -7.62 12.69 -9.03
C ALA A 541 -8.11 11.91 -7.81
N GLY A 542 -7.48 10.77 -7.55
CA GLY A 542 -7.61 10.06 -6.27
C GLY A 542 -8.97 9.39 -6.04
N PHE A 543 -9.61 8.90 -7.10
CA PHE A 543 -10.84 8.10 -7.07
C PHE A 543 -10.67 6.81 -6.25
N ARG A 544 -11.77 6.28 -5.71
CA ARG A 544 -11.85 4.99 -5.01
C ARG A 544 -12.57 3.94 -5.85
N SER A 545 -13.48 4.33 -6.74
CA SER A 545 -14.28 3.40 -7.55
C SER A 545 -14.53 3.91 -8.97
N VAL A 546 -14.87 2.98 -9.86
CA VAL A 546 -15.27 3.27 -11.24
C VAL A 546 -16.55 4.12 -11.29
N ASP A 547 -17.48 3.90 -10.36
CA ASP A 547 -18.75 4.62 -10.33
C ASP A 547 -18.58 6.11 -9.95
N GLU A 548 -17.59 6.45 -9.11
CA GLU A 548 -17.24 7.86 -8.85
C GLU A 548 -16.78 8.58 -10.13
N ILE A 549 -16.05 7.89 -11.01
CA ILE A 549 -15.56 8.44 -12.28
C ILE A 549 -16.73 8.66 -13.23
N VAL A 550 -17.60 7.65 -13.37
CA VAL A 550 -18.77 7.73 -14.26
C VAL A 550 -19.74 8.80 -13.78
N GLU A 551 -20.03 8.88 -12.48
CA GLU A 551 -20.87 9.92 -11.90
C GLU A 551 -20.31 11.32 -12.15
N LEU A 552 -19.01 11.50 -11.92
CA LEU A 552 -18.36 12.79 -12.15
C LEU A 552 -18.40 13.19 -13.63
N GLY A 553 -18.25 12.23 -14.54
CA GLY A 553 -18.29 12.44 -16.00
C GLY A 553 -19.67 12.74 -16.57
N ARG A 554 -20.78 12.50 -15.86
CA ARG A 554 -22.16 12.63 -16.40
C ARG A 554 -22.50 14.02 -16.94
N HIS A 555 -21.86 15.06 -16.43
CA HIS A 555 -22.13 16.45 -16.83
C HIS A 555 -21.15 16.99 -17.88
N GLY A 556 -20.24 16.14 -18.39
CA GLY A 556 -19.24 16.53 -19.39
C GLY A 556 -18.47 17.80 -18.99
N SER A 557 -18.16 18.65 -19.95
CA SER A 557 -17.44 19.92 -19.72
C SER A 557 -18.23 20.97 -18.92
N ARG A 558 -19.56 20.81 -18.76
CA ARG A 558 -20.41 21.80 -18.05
C ARG A 558 -20.39 21.64 -16.53
N GLY A 559 -20.05 20.46 -16.02
CA GLY A 559 -20.03 20.18 -14.57
C GLY A 559 -19.02 19.13 -14.12
N GLY A 560 -18.26 18.56 -15.06
CA GLY A 560 -17.17 17.63 -14.80
C GLY A 560 -15.80 18.30 -14.92
N PRO A 561 -14.74 17.53 -14.62
CA PRO A 561 -13.35 17.96 -14.80
C PRO A 561 -12.99 17.98 -16.30
N ASP A 562 -11.93 18.72 -16.64
CA ASP A 562 -11.35 18.70 -17.99
C ASP A 562 -10.60 17.39 -18.24
N LEU A 563 -9.95 16.88 -17.18
CA LEU A 563 -9.11 15.68 -17.21
C LEU A 563 -9.43 14.80 -16.00
N VAL A 564 -9.19 13.50 -16.13
CA VAL A 564 -9.17 12.57 -14.98
C VAL A 564 -7.87 11.80 -14.98
N THR A 565 -7.21 11.73 -13.82
CA THR A 565 -6.03 10.88 -13.65
C THR A 565 -6.40 9.64 -12.85
N LEU A 566 -6.19 8.47 -13.48
CA LEU A 566 -6.68 7.19 -12.98
C LEU A 566 -5.51 6.21 -12.78
N PRO A 567 -5.49 5.45 -11.69
CA PRO A 567 -4.59 4.32 -11.56
C PRO A 567 -4.96 3.23 -12.58
N PRO A 568 -4.01 2.37 -13.01
CA PRO A 568 -4.26 1.35 -14.04
C PRO A 568 -5.46 0.45 -13.73
N GLU A 569 -5.69 0.13 -12.46
CA GLU A 569 -6.79 -0.75 -12.05
C GLU A 569 -8.18 -0.14 -12.31
N LEU A 570 -8.33 1.18 -12.12
CA LEU A 570 -9.60 1.89 -12.40
C LEU A 570 -9.79 2.12 -13.90
N LEU A 571 -8.69 2.32 -14.65
CA LEU A 571 -8.74 2.40 -16.12
C LEU A 571 -9.19 1.06 -16.73
N ASP A 572 -8.64 -0.05 -16.25
CA ASP A 572 -9.07 -1.40 -16.63
C ASP A 572 -10.53 -1.68 -16.25
N GLY A 573 -10.96 -1.19 -15.08
CA GLY A 573 -12.33 -1.29 -14.61
C GLY A 573 -13.31 -0.56 -15.52
N LEU A 574 -12.95 0.63 -16.02
CA LEU A 574 -13.74 1.37 -17.01
C LEU A 574 -13.85 0.62 -18.33
N ARG A 575 -12.73 0.08 -18.84
CA ARG A 575 -12.69 -0.68 -20.11
C ARG A 575 -13.58 -1.93 -20.09
N LYS A 576 -13.65 -2.62 -18.95
CA LYS A 576 -14.42 -3.86 -18.78
C LYS A 576 -15.91 -3.62 -18.55
N ARG A 577 -16.34 -2.37 -18.37
CA ARG A 577 -17.74 -2.04 -18.14
C ARG A 577 -18.50 -2.22 -19.46
N ASP A 578 -19.49 -3.11 -19.46
CA ASP A 578 -20.37 -3.33 -20.61
C ASP A 578 -21.10 -2.01 -20.94
N THR A 579 -21.03 -1.57 -22.20
CA THR A 579 -21.46 -0.22 -22.64
C THR A 579 -22.98 -0.05 -22.68
N GLN A 580 -23.76 -0.93 -22.05
CA GLN A 580 -25.19 -0.76 -21.83
C GLN A 580 -25.46 0.35 -20.82
N GLY A 581 -25.31 1.59 -21.27
CA GLY A 581 -25.42 2.80 -20.46
C GLY A 581 -24.41 3.86 -20.85
N VAL A 582 -24.15 4.06 -22.15
CA VAL A 582 -23.56 5.31 -22.63
C VAL A 582 -24.45 6.43 -22.10
N VAL A 583 -24.00 7.11 -21.05
CA VAL A 583 -24.67 8.29 -20.53
C VAL A 583 -24.36 9.39 -21.53
N HIS A 584 -25.24 9.54 -22.51
CA HIS A 584 -25.22 10.73 -23.33
C HIS A 584 -25.48 11.94 -22.42
N PRO A 585 -24.72 13.05 -22.57
CA PRO A 585 -25.06 14.28 -21.87
C PRO A 585 -26.54 14.59 -22.17
N PRO A 586 -27.36 14.93 -21.16
CA PRO A 586 -28.79 15.09 -21.36
C PRO A 586 -29.10 16.10 -22.47
N ASN A 587 -29.99 15.69 -23.39
CA ASN A 587 -30.35 16.44 -24.58
C ASN A 587 -31.03 17.77 -24.20
N THR A 588 -30.56 18.87 -24.79
CA THR A 588 -30.71 20.26 -24.33
C THR A 588 -32.04 20.91 -24.70
N ASN A 589 -33.21 20.34 -24.34
CA ASN A 589 -34.49 20.98 -24.66
C ASN A 589 -35.65 20.72 -23.68
N THR A 590 -35.39 20.55 -22.39
CA THR A 590 -36.48 20.55 -21.40
C THR A 590 -36.30 21.68 -20.39
N ASN A 591 -37.05 22.76 -20.64
CA ASN A 591 -37.46 23.73 -19.64
C ASN A 591 -38.20 22.97 -18.54
N THR A 592 -37.48 22.52 -17.52
CA THR A 592 -38.08 21.99 -16.31
C THR A 592 -37.45 22.70 -15.13
N ASN A 593 -38.30 23.38 -14.37
CA ASN A 593 -38.03 24.01 -13.07
C ASN A 593 -37.68 22.96 -12.01
N GLY A 594 -36.64 22.16 -12.26
CA GLY A 594 -36.13 21.13 -11.37
C GLY A 594 -35.08 21.72 -10.44
N LYS A 595 -35.49 22.01 -9.20
CA LYS A 595 -34.59 22.35 -8.08
C LYS A 595 -33.35 21.45 -8.09
N MET A 596 -32.18 22.05 -8.29
CA MET A 596 -30.90 21.44 -7.99
C MET A 596 -30.81 21.15 -6.48
N VAL A 597 -30.50 19.91 -6.14
CA VAL A 597 -30.24 19.49 -4.77
C VAL A 597 -28.85 20.03 -4.38
N HIS A 598 -28.85 20.97 -3.45
CA HIS A 598 -27.72 21.75 -2.92
C HIS A 598 -27.00 22.66 -3.92
N ASP A 599 -27.73 23.68 -4.34
CA ASP A 599 -27.18 24.97 -4.74
C ASP A 599 -26.32 25.56 -3.59
N ILE A 600 -24.99 25.47 -3.70
CA ILE A 600 -24.17 26.63 -3.30
C ILE A 600 -24.29 27.57 -4.48
N THR A 601 -25.38 28.32 -4.53
CA THR A 601 -25.53 29.41 -5.48
C THR A 601 -24.42 30.41 -5.13
N ILE A 602 -23.31 30.39 -5.87
CA ILE A 602 -22.54 31.62 -6.04
C ILE A 602 -23.51 32.53 -6.78
N THR A 603 -24.29 33.31 -6.02
CA THR A 603 -25.20 34.28 -6.60
C THR A 603 -24.37 35.15 -7.51
N GLU A 604 -24.78 35.34 -8.77
CA GLU A 604 -24.11 36.10 -9.85
C GLU A 604 -23.72 37.57 -9.48
N LYS A 605 -23.88 37.97 -8.21
CA LYS A 605 -23.58 39.30 -7.67
C LYS A 605 -22.48 39.37 -6.61
N ALA A 606 -21.95 38.25 -6.10
CA ALA A 606 -20.88 38.31 -5.11
C ALA A 606 -19.50 38.51 -5.79
N PRO A 607 -18.69 39.51 -5.38
CA PRO A 607 -17.35 39.68 -5.92
C PRO A 607 -16.47 38.49 -5.55
N GLU A 608 -15.57 38.09 -6.45
CA GLU A 608 -14.61 37.01 -6.19
C GLU A 608 -13.73 37.37 -4.97
N PRO A 609 -13.56 36.45 -4.00
CA PRO A 609 -12.62 36.66 -2.91
C PRO A 609 -11.18 36.68 -3.44
N ARG A 610 -10.34 37.60 -2.95
CA ARG A 610 -8.94 37.75 -3.40
C ARG A 610 -7.98 37.05 -2.47
N TYR A 611 -7.30 36.03 -2.98
CA TYR A 611 -6.30 35.23 -2.25
C TYR A 611 -4.88 35.40 -2.78
N ILE A 612 -4.74 35.89 -4.02
CA ILE A 612 -3.44 36.25 -4.63
C ILE A 612 -3.49 37.72 -5.02
N ALA A 613 -2.44 38.47 -4.68
CA ALA A 613 -2.29 39.85 -5.13
C ALA A 613 -1.76 39.89 -6.56
N LEU A 614 -2.53 40.48 -7.49
CA LEU A 614 -2.13 40.66 -8.88
C LEU A 614 -1.58 42.08 -9.11
N GLY A 615 -0.77 42.23 -10.16
CA GLY A 615 -0.24 43.54 -10.55
C GLY A 615 -1.36 44.51 -10.89
N GLY A 616 -1.54 45.55 -10.07
CA GLY A 616 -2.61 46.55 -10.22
C GLY A 616 -3.79 46.41 -9.26
N ASP A 617 -3.80 45.38 -8.40
CA ASP A 617 -4.84 45.21 -7.38
C ASP A 617 -4.69 46.21 -6.22
N VAL A 618 -5.83 46.61 -5.64
CA VAL A 618 -5.90 47.46 -4.43
C VAL A 618 -5.50 46.65 -3.17
N VAL A 619 -5.56 45.32 -3.23
CA VAL A 619 -5.30 44.42 -2.09
C VAL A 619 -3.81 44.11 -1.99
N SER A 620 -3.23 44.32 -0.81
CA SER A 620 -1.82 43.98 -0.55
C SER A 620 -1.61 42.47 -0.45
N ALA A 621 -0.39 41.99 -0.73
CA ALA A 621 -0.04 40.57 -0.61
C ALA A 621 -0.33 40.00 0.80
N ALA A 622 -0.07 40.77 1.86
CA ALA A 622 -0.35 40.36 3.23
C ALA A 622 -1.86 40.24 3.51
N ALA A 623 -2.69 41.12 2.93
CA ALA A 623 -4.14 41.03 3.07
C ALA A 623 -4.72 39.83 2.31
N ALA A 624 -4.19 39.54 1.13
CA ALA A 624 -4.57 38.37 0.33
C ALA A 624 -4.20 37.05 1.04
N GLU A 625 -3.01 36.98 1.63
CA GLU A 625 -2.57 35.83 2.44
C GLU A 625 -3.44 35.63 3.68
N ALA A 626 -3.75 36.70 4.41
CA ALA A 626 -4.61 36.64 5.58
C ALA A 626 -6.01 36.10 5.22
N ALA A 627 -6.59 36.59 4.10
CA ALA A 627 -7.87 36.08 3.60
C ALA A 627 -7.80 34.60 3.21
N PHE A 628 -6.73 34.18 2.54
CA PHE A 628 -6.51 32.78 2.19
C PHE A 628 -6.46 31.89 3.44
N VAL A 629 -5.65 32.25 4.42
CA VAL A 629 -5.48 31.47 5.66
C VAL A 629 -6.79 31.40 6.45
N GLU A 630 -7.51 32.52 6.57
CA GLU A 630 -8.78 32.59 7.28
C GLU A 630 -9.83 31.68 6.63
N ASP A 631 -10.04 31.81 5.32
CA ASP A 631 -11.08 31.05 4.63
C ASP A 631 -10.72 29.58 4.45
N LEU A 632 -9.43 29.25 4.26
CA LEU A 632 -8.94 27.87 4.29
C LEU A 632 -9.18 27.23 5.66
N GLY A 633 -9.00 28.00 6.74
CA GLY A 633 -9.31 27.59 8.11
C GLY A 633 -10.80 27.30 8.31
N LYS A 634 -11.69 28.07 7.67
CA LYS A 634 -13.16 27.83 7.69
C LYS A 634 -13.54 26.55 6.93
N GLU A 635 -12.93 26.27 5.78
CA GLU A 635 -13.14 24.99 5.06
C GLU A 635 -12.62 23.79 5.87
N GLY A 636 -11.52 23.96 6.60
CA GLY A 636 -10.97 23.01 7.56
C GLY A 636 -10.31 21.76 6.98
N ILE A 637 -10.86 21.20 5.89
CA ILE A 637 -10.36 19.95 5.28
C ILE A 637 -8.90 20.04 4.82
N ALA A 638 -8.50 21.17 4.23
CA ALA A 638 -7.14 21.35 3.74
C ALA A 638 -6.12 21.42 4.90
N VAL A 639 -6.53 21.98 6.05
CA VAL A 639 -5.71 22.06 7.27
C VAL A 639 -5.34 20.65 7.77
N ASP A 640 -6.25 19.68 7.62
CA ASP A 640 -6.00 18.29 8.00
C ASP A 640 -5.28 17.50 6.88
N LYS A 641 -5.79 17.60 5.65
CA LYS A 641 -5.42 16.69 4.56
C LYS A 641 -4.16 17.08 3.81
N VAL A 642 -3.77 18.37 3.78
CA VAL A 642 -2.50 18.78 3.17
C VAL A 642 -1.32 18.25 3.99
N PRO A 643 -1.21 18.45 5.31
CA PRO A 643 -0.11 17.89 6.10
C PRO A 643 -0.05 16.35 6.05
N GLU A 644 -1.19 15.66 6.12
CA GLU A 644 -1.26 14.20 5.97
C GLU A 644 -0.69 13.74 4.61
N GLY A 645 -1.05 14.46 3.54
CA GLY A 645 -0.56 14.18 2.20
C GLY A 645 0.94 14.38 2.07
N LEU A 646 1.46 15.50 2.59
CA LEU A 646 2.88 15.83 2.58
C LEU A 646 3.69 14.79 3.36
N ALA A 647 3.29 14.48 4.60
CA ALA A 647 3.98 13.49 5.43
C ALA A 647 4.11 12.13 4.75
N LYS A 648 3.02 11.65 4.12
CA LYS A 648 3.04 10.40 3.36
C LYS A 648 4.04 10.44 2.20
N PHE A 649 4.01 11.49 1.39
CA PHE A 649 4.91 11.61 0.25
C PHE A 649 6.37 11.80 0.68
N SER A 650 6.63 12.48 1.80
CA SER A 650 7.99 12.67 2.34
C SER A 650 8.63 11.36 2.79
N VAL A 651 7.85 10.44 3.37
CA VAL A 651 8.36 9.10 3.74
C VAL A 651 8.83 8.33 2.52
N ASP A 652 8.01 8.31 1.45
CA ASP A 652 8.36 7.60 0.22
C ASP A 652 9.55 8.27 -0.51
N ALA A 653 9.60 9.61 -0.52
CA ALA A 653 10.74 10.36 -1.06
C ALA A 653 12.04 10.07 -0.30
N LYS A 654 11.99 9.96 1.03
CA LYS A 654 13.15 9.61 1.85
C LYS A 654 13.65 8.20 1.57
N GLY A 655 12.74 7.25 1.37
CA GLY A 655 13.10 5.88 0.97
C GLY A 655 13.85 5.83 -0.37
N LEU A 656 13.49 6.69 -1.33
CA LEU A 656 14.19 6.81 -2.60
C LEU A 656 15.58 7.46 -2.43
N GLU A 657 15.65 8.53 -1.64
CA GLU A 657 16.91 9.21 -1.33
C GLU A 657 17.91 8.27 -0.65
N ASP A 658 17.48 7.50 0.34
CA ASP A 658 18.36 6.60 1.10
C ASP A 658 18.90 5.45 0.21
N LEU A 659 18.08 4.96 -0.73
CA LEU A 659 18.51 3.97 -1.72
C LEU A 659 19.64 4.53 -2.61
N LEU A 660 19.43 5.71 -3.18
CA LEU A 660 20.39 6.36 -4.08
C LEU A 660 21.66 6.78 -3.33
N ARG A 661 21.51 7.36 -2.13
CA ARG A 661 22.62 7.73 -1.25
C ARG A 661 23.52 6.53 -0.97
N GLY A 662 22.93 5.40 -0.59
CA GLY A 662 23.68 4.18 -0.32
C GLY A 662 24.45 3.64 -1.53
N MET A 663 23.92 3.83 -2.75
CA MET A 663 24.63 3.46 -3.99
C MET A 663 25.76 4.44 -4.31
N ILE A 664 25.51 5.75 -4.20
CA ILE A 664 26.51 6.81 -4.44
C ILE A 664 27.69 6.67 -3.49
N THR A 665 27.43 6.49 -2.19
CA THR A 665 28.51 6.30 -1.19
C THR A 665 29.37 5.10 -1.56
N ARG A 666 28.77 3.96 -1.92
CA ARG A 666 29.53 2.78 -2.36
C ARG A 666 30.35 3.04 -3.63
N SER A 667 29.82 3.82 -4.58
CA SER A 667 30.52 4.18 -5.81
C SER A 667 31.71 5.10 -5.54
N ILE A 668 31.57 6.10 -4.67
CA ILE A 668 32.68 6.96 -4.24
C ILE A 668 33.77 6.14 -3.54
N ASP A 669 33.37 5.29 -2.58
CA ASP A 669 34.31 4.44 -1.83
C ASP A 669 35.08 3.48 -2.75
N ALA A 670 34.43 2.95 -3.79
CA ALA A 670 35.06 2.10 -4.78
C ALA A 670 36.06 2.89 -5.65
N SER A 671 35.70 4.10 -6.09
CA SER A 671 36.59 4.99 -6.85
C SER A 671 37.78 5.49 -6.04
N ALA A 672 37.66 5.66 -4.72
CA ALA A 672 38.77 6.08 -3.86
C ALA A 672 39.78 4.95 -3.56
N ARG A 673 39.40 3.69 -3.81
CA ARG A 673 40.27 2.50 -3.62
C ARG A 673 41.02 2.10 -4.89
N LEU A 674 40.62 2.63 -6.03
CA LEU A 674 41.28 2.50 -7.34
C LEU A 674 42.24 3.68 -7.53
#